data_AF-A0A8C2UNW1-F1
#
_entry.id   AF-A0A8C2UNW1-F1
#
_cell.length_a   1.000
_cell.length_b   1.000
_cell.length_c   1.000
_cell.angle_alpha   90.00
_cell.angle_beta   90.00
_cell.angle_gamma   90.00
#
_symmetry.space_group_name_H-M   'P 1'
#
loop_
_entity.id
_entity.type
_entity.pdbx_description
1 polymer ?
#
loop_
_entity_poly.entity_id
_entity_poly.type
_entity_poly.pdbx_seq_one_letter_code
_entity_poly.pdbx_strand_id
1 'polypeptide(L)'
;MLRMRTAGWARGWCLGCCLLLPLCLSLAAAKQLLRYRLAEEGPADVRIGNVASDLGIVTGSGEVTFSLESGSEYLKIDNLTGELSTSERRIDREKLPQCQMIFDENECFLDFEVSVIGPSQSWVDLFEGRVIVLDINDNTPTFPSPVLTLTVEENRPVGTLYLLPTATDRDFGRNGIERYELLQEPGGGGGEGRRSLPADSAPYPGGGGNSAGGGGPGGSKRRPDAPEGGGGSGPGGRSSVFELQVADTPDGEKQPQLIVKGALDREQRDSYELTLRVRDGGDPPRSSQAILRVLITDVNDNSPRFEKSVYEADLAENSAPGTPILQLRAADLDVGVNGQIEYVFGAATESVRRLLRLDETSGWLSVLHRIDREEVNQLRFTVMARDRGQPPKTDKATVVLNIKDENDNVPSIEIRKIGRIPLKDGVANVAEDVLVDTPIALVQVSDRDQGENGVVTCTVVGDVPFQLKPASDTEGDQNKKKYFLHTSAPLDYETTREFNVVIVAVDSGSPSLSSNNSLVVKVGDTNDNPPVFGQSVVEVYFPENNIPGERVATVLATDADSGKNAEIAYSLDSAVMGIFAIDPDSGDILVNTVLDREQTDRYEFKVNAKDKGIPVLQGSTTVIVQVADKNDNDPKFMQDIFTFYVKENLQPNSPVGMVTVMDADKGRNAEMSLYIEENSNIFSIENDTGTIYSTMSFDREHQTTYTFRVKAVDGGDPPRSATATVSLFVMDENDNAPTVTLPKNVSYTLLPPSSNVRTVVATVLATDSDDGINADLNYSIVGGNPFKLFEIDPTSGVVSLVGKLTHKHYGLHRLVVQVNDSGQPSQSTTALVHVFVNESVSNATVIDSQIARSLHTPLTQDIAGDPSYEISKQRLSIVIGVVAGIMTVILIILIVVMARYCRSKNKNGYEAGKKDHEDFFTPQPHDKSKKPKKDKKNKKSKQPLYSSIVTVEASKPNGQRYDSVNEKLSDSPSMGRYRSVNGGPGSPDLARHYKSSSPLPTVQLHPQSPTAGKKHQAVQDLPPANTFVGAGDNISIGSDHCSEYSCQTNNKYSKQVDTMQTTKSLGHIEESCKMNVYARK
;
A
#
# COMPACT_ATOMS: atom_id res chain seq x y z
N MET A 1 -83.87 -18.31 -54.24
CA MET A 1 -84.13 -18.21 -55.69
C MET A 1 -84.73 -19.52 -56.19
N LEU A 2 -85.93 -19.54 -56.78
CA LEU A 2 -86.19 -20.24 -58.06
C LEU A 2 -87.56 -19.82 -58.67
N ARG A 3 -87.69 -20.07 -59.97
CA ARG A 3 -88.66 -19.53 -60.94
C ARG A 3 -90.16 -19.68 -60.65
N MET A 4 -90.89 -18.59 -60.94
CA MET A 4 -92.10 -18.51 -61.81
C MET A 4 -92.78 -19.80 -62.31
N ARG A 5 -94.14 -19.82 -62.27
CA ARG A 5 -94.99 -19.75 -63.48
C ARG A 5 -96.48 -19.48 -63.20
N THR A 6 -97.30 -19.38 -64.26
CA THR A 6 -98.62 -18.73 -64.30
C THR A 6 -99.66 -19.46 -65.19
N ALA A 7 -100.95 -19.13 -64.98
CA ALA A 7 -102.06 -19.06 -65.96
C ALA A 7 -103.01 -20.27 -66.23
N GLY A 8 -104.27 -19.92 -66.61
CA GLY A 8 -105.42 -20.77 -67.01
C GLY A 8 -106.65 -20.56 -66.10
N TRP A 9 -107.82 -20.01 -66.48
CA TRP A 9 -108.83 -20.29 -67.55
C TRP A 9 -109.68 -21.56 -67.31
N ALA A 10 -111.01 -21.63 -67.54
CA ALA A 10 -112.09 -20.65 -67.83
C ALA A 10 -113.50 -21.35 -67.83
N ARG A 11 -114.60 -20.61 -68.12
CA ARG A 11 -116.04 -21.02 -68.34
C ARG A 11 -116.92 -21.24 -67.08
N GLY A 12 -118.26 -21.06 -67.09
CA GLY A 12 -119.14 -20.37 -68.06
C GLY A 12 -120.64 -20.82 -68.08
N TRP A 13 -121.57 -19.84 -68.19
CA TRP A 13 -123.05 -19.95 -68.48
C TRP A 13 -123.94 -20.41 -67.28
N CYS A 14 -125.26 -20.17 -67.19
CA CYS A 14 -126.32 -19.81 -68.17
C CYS A 14 -127.46 -18.90 -67.59
N LEU A 15 -128.58 -18.68 -68.33
CA LEU A 15 -129.70 -17.73 -68.03
C LEU A 15 -130.99 -18.41 -67.48
N GLY A 16 -131.93 -17.66 -66.86
CA GLY A 16 -133.31 -18.14 -66.55
C GLY A 16 -134.28 -17.13 -65.86
N CYS A 17 -135.49 -16.94 -66.39
CA CYS A 17 -136.47 -15.86 -66.14
C CYS A 17 -137.54 -16.04 -65.00
N CYS A 18 -138.34 -14.97 -64.79
CA CYS A 18 -139.80 -14.93 -64.45
C CYS A 18 -140.36 -15.02 -62.99
N LEU A 19 -140.75 -13.85 -62.44
CA LEU A 19 -142.13 -13.32 -62.21
C LEU A 19 -143.36 -14.21 -61.77
N LEU A 20 -144.12 -13.68 -60.78
CA LEU A 20 -145.59 -13.77 -60.47
C LEU A 20 -146.22 -14.87 -59.54
N LEU A 21 -146.69 -14.42 -58.34
CA LEU A 21 -148.04 -14.63 -57.70
C LEU A 21 -148.59 -16.11 -57.49
N PRO A 22 -149.85 -16.38 -57.04
CA PRO A 22 -150.20 -16.59 -55.61
C PRO A 22 -151.13 -17.81 -55.29
N LEU A 23 -151.80 -17.81 -54.12
CA LEU A 23 -152.85 -18.76 -53.61
C LEU A 23 -152.34 -20.17 -53.24
N CYS A 24 -152.93 -20.93 -52.29
CA CYS A 24 -154.30 -20.92 -51.73
C CYS A 24 -154.37 -21.43 -50.27
N LEU A 25 -155.52 -21.32 -49.59
CA LEU A 25 -155.77 -21.86 -48.23
C LEU A 25 -156.40 -23.27 -48.26
N SER A 26 -156.16 -24.05 -47.19
CA SER A 26 -157.21 -24.79 -46.49
C SER A 26 -156.85 -24.96 -45.00
N LEU A 27 -157.84 -24.94 -44.10
CA LEU A 27 -157.66 -25.14 -42.66
C LEU A 27 -158.28 -26.47 -42.22
N ALA A 28 -157.67 -27.10 -41.22
CA ALA A 28 -158.31 -28.03 -40.30
C ALA A 28 -158.09 -27.50 -38.88
N ALA A 29 -159.09 -27.60 -38.00
CA ALA A 29 -159.01 -27.07 -36.64
C ALA A 29 -158.17 -27.97 -35.72
N ALA A 30 -157.28 -27.36 -34.94
CA ALA A 30 -156.44 -28.05 -33.95
C ALA A 30 -157.04 -27.96 -32.53
N LYS A 31 -156.70 -28.92 -31.67
CA LYS A 31 -156.91 -28.78 -30.21
C LYS A 31 -156.05 -27.62 -29.68
N GLN A 32 -156.56 -26.88 -28.72
CA GLN A 32 -155.94 -25.65 -28.21
C GLN A 32 -155.10 -25.95 -26.95
N LEU A 33 -153.79 -25.72 -27.05
CA LEU A 33 -152.82 -25.86 -25.95
C LEU A 33 -152.82 -24.60 -25.08
N LEU A 34 -152.86 -24.75 -23.76
CA LEU A 34 -152.79 -23.63 -22.82
C LEU A 34 -151.34 -23.12 -22.69
N ARG A 35 -151.14 -21.79 -22.65
CA ARG A 35 -149.81 -21.19 -22.50
C ARG A 35 -149.85 -19.99 -21.56
N TYR A 36 -149.02 -20.05 -20.52
CA TYR A 36 -148.81 -18.99 -19.54
C TYR A 36 -147.32 -18.61 -19.47
N ARG A 37 -147.03 -17.48 -18.81
CA ARG A 37 -145.66 -17.01 -18.55
C ARG A 37 -145.55 -16.61 -17.08
N LEU A 38 -144.43 -16.96 -16.48
CA LEU A 38 -144.13 -16.70 -15.07
C LEU A 38 -142.65 -16.33 -14.95
N ALA A 39 -142.35 -15.24 -14.25
CA ALA A 39 -140.97 -14.98 -13.85
C ALA A 39 -140.59 -15.96 -12.75
N GLU A 40 -139.35 -16.47 -12.79
CA GLU A 40 -138.84 -17.32 -11.72
C GLU A 40 -138.71 -16.57 -10.39
N GLU A 41 -138.29 -17.29 -9.34
CA GLU A 41 -138.00 -16.75 -8.00
C GLU A 41 -139.17 -16.02 -7.30
N GLY A 42 -140.35 -15.97 -7.93
CA GLY A 42 -141.57 -15.37 -7.41
C GLY A 42 -142.17 -16.11 -6.21
N PRO A 43 -143.09 -15.46 -5.47
CA PRO A 43 -143.71 -16.07 -4.30
C PRO A 43 -144.70 -17.19 -4.65
N ALA A 44 -145.04 -17.98 -3.64
CA ALA A 44 -146.17 -18.92 -3.68
C ALA A 44 -147.51 -18.20 -3.88
N ASP A 45 -148.53 -18.94 -4.30
CA ASP A 45 -149.92 -18.47 -4.45
C ASP A 45 -150.12 -17.34 -5.49
N VAL A 46 -149.14 -17.09 -6.35
CA VAL A 46 -149.25 -16.14 -7.46
C VAL A 46 -150.18 -16.71 -8.53
N ARG A 47 -151.25 -15.97 -8.85
CA ARG A 47 -152.15 -16.28 -9.97
C ARG A 47 -151.40 -16.23 -11.31
N ILE A 48 -151.41 -17.34 -12.03
CA ILE A 48 -150.75 -17.52 -13.34
C ILE A 48 -151.76 -17.30 -14.48
N GLY A 49 -152.97 -17.83 -14.32
CA GLY A 49 -154.02 -17.79 -15.35
C GLY A 49 -155.34 -18.38 -14.85
N ASN A 50 -156.33 -18.55 -15.73
CA ASN A 50 -157.55 -19.28 -15.38
C ASN A 50 -157.96 -20.18 -16.56
N VAL A 51 -157.84 -21.49 -16.34
CA VAL A 51 -158.05 -22.51 -17.35
C VAL A 51 -159.52 -22.60 -17.76
N ALA A 52 -160.46 -22.29 -16.86
CA ALA A 52 -161.88 -22.26 -17.22
C ALA A 52 -162.20 -21.13 -18.21
N SER A 53 -161.72 -19.90 -17.97
CA SER A 53 -161.93 -18.78 -18.89
C SER A 53 -161.27 -19.01 -20.24
N ASP A 54 -160.07 -19.58 -20.24
CA ASP A 54 -159.25 -19.71 -21.44
C ASP A 54 -159.71 -20.87 -22.34
N LEU A 55 -160.43 -21.85 -21.75
CA LEU A 55 -161.19 -22.88 -22.47
C LEU A 55 -162.65 -22.47 -22.77
N GLY A 56 -163.08 -21.26 -22.37
CA GLY A 56 -164.43 -20.75 -22.62
C GLY A 56 -165.56 -21.36 -21.78
N ILE A 57 -165.23 -21.99 -20.65
CA ILE A 57 -166.16 -22.69 -19.77
C ILE A 57 -166.75 -21.72 -18.74
N VAL A 58 -168.06 -21.54 -18.75
CA VAL A 58 -168.77 -20.68 -17.79
C VAL A 58 -168.92 -21.41 -16.45
N THR A 59 -168.14 -21.00 -15.46
CA THR A 59 -168.15 -21.58 -14.10
C THR A 59 -169.23 -20.95 -13.21
N GLY A 60 -169.69 -21.71 -12.20
CA GLY A 60 -170.62 -21.22 -11.17
C GLY A 60 -171.96 -21.96 -11.04
N SER A 61 -172.36 -22.81 -11.99
CA SER A 61 -173.56 -23.65 -11.87
C SER A 61 -173.37 -24.91 -11.01
N GLY A 62 -172.12 -25.27 -10.69
CA GLY A 62 -171.76 -26.52 -10.01
C GLY A 62 -171.70 -27.75 -10.92
N GLU A 63 -171.83 -27.56 -12.24
CA GLU A 63 -171.91 -28.67 -13.20
C GLU A 63 -170.54 -29.17 -13.70
N VAL A 64 -169.45 -28.43 -13.51
CA VAL A 64 -168.09 -28.80 -13.98
C VAL A 64 -167.06 -28.54 -12.89
N THR A 65 -166.05 -29.41 -12.77
CA THR A 65 -164.93 -29.28 -11.83
C THR A 65 -163.58 -29.52 -12.50
N PHE A 66 -162.51 -28.97 -11.92
CA PHE A 66 -161.14 -29.01 -12.47
C PHE A 66 -160.19 -29.77 -11.53
N SER A 67 -159.27 -30.54 -12.09
CA SER A 67 -158.19 -31.23 -11.37
C SER A 67 -156.87 -31.09 -12.14
N LEU A 68 -155.74 -31.10 -11.43
CA LEU A 68 -154.39 -30.95 -12.00
C LEU A 68 -153.67 -32.31 -11.93
N GLU A 69 -153.58 -32.98 -13.07
CA GLU A 69 -153.00 -34.33 -13.18
C GLU A 69 -151.46 -34.29 -13.25
N SER A 70 -150.91 -33.23 -13.85
CA SER A 70 -149.46 -33.01 -13.99
C SER A 70 -149.08 -31.54 -13.72
N GLY A 71 -147.85 -31.30 -13.27
CA GLY A 71 -147.34 -29.97 -12.90
C GLY A 71 -147.56 -29.56 -11.42
N SER A 72 -148.21 -30.42 -10.62
CA SER A 72 -148.59 -30.15 -9.22
C SER A 72 -147.41 -29.93 -8.24
N GLU A 73 -146.18 -30.19 -8.65
CA GLU A 73 -144.97 -29.85 -7.88
C GLU A 73 -144.77 -28.33 -7.75
N TYR A 74 -145.10 -27.55 -8.79
CA TYR A 74 -144.89 -26.09 -8.85
C TYR A 74 -146.18 -25.28 -9.02
N LEU A 75 -147.31 -25.94 -9.32
CA LEU A 75 -148.57 -25.33 -9.70
C LEU A 75 -149.73 -25.92 -8.88
N LYS A 76 -150.82 -25.16 -8.74
CA LYS A 76 -152.08 -25.63 -8.16
C LYS A 76 -153.27 -25.01 -8.90
N ILE A 77 -154.36 -25.76 -9.03
CA ILE A 77 -155.60 -25.28 -9.65
C ILE A 77 -156.75 -25.27 -8.63
N ASP A 78 -157.57 -24.21 -8.66
CA ASP A 78 -158.84 -24.17 -7.93
C ASP A 78 -159.89 -25.01 -8.67
N ASN A 79 -160.50 -25.96 -7.96
CA ASN A 79 -161.32 -27.02 -8.56
C ASN A 79 -162.75 -26.59 -8.95
N LEU A 80 -163.19 -25.38 -8.58
CA LEU A 80 -164.51 -24.83 -8.91
C LEU A 80 -164.44 -23.68 -9.93
N THR A 81 -163.34 -22.92 -9.93
CA THR A 81 -163.14 -21.73 -10.78
C THR A 81 -162.14 -21.97 -11.92
N GLY A 82 -161.31 -23.02 -11.86
CA GLY A 82 -160.26 -23.30 -12.84
C GLY A 82 -159.05 -22.36 -12.74
N GLU A 83 -158.89 -21.62 -11.64
CA GLU A 83 -157.80 -20.66 -11.47
C GLU A 83 -156.46 -21.36 -11.18
N LEU A 84 -155.45 -21.12 -12.01
CA LEU A 84 -154.12 -21.70 -11.89
C LEU A 84 -153.18 -20.72 -11.16
N SER A 85 -152.47 -21.19 -10.14
CA SER A 85 -151.52 -20.42 -9.34
C SER A 85 -150.26 -21.22 -8.99
N THR A 86 -149.21 -20.57 -8.48
CA THR A 86 -148.01 -21.26 -7.98
C THR A 86 -148.29 -22.07 -6.71
N SER A 87 -147.54 -23.17 -6.53
CA SER A 87 -147.52 -23.95 -5.29
C SER A 87 -146.61 -23.28 -4.24
N GLU A 88 -146.45 -23.90 -3.07
CA GLU A 88 -145.48 -23.47 -2.05
C GLU A 88 -144.01 -23.61 -2.51
N ARG A 89 -143.74 -24.37 -3.59
CA ARG A 89 -142.39 -24.62 -4.09
C ARG A 89 -141.99 -23.58 -5.13
N ARG A 90 -140.97 -22.80 -4.76
CA ARG A 90 -140.34 -21.80 -5.63
C ARG A 90 -139.78 -22.44 -6.90
N ILE A 91 -139.88 -21.70 -8.01
CA ILE A 91 -139.35 -22.06 -9.32
C ILE A 91 -138.04 -21.30 -9.51
N ASP A 92 -137.00 -22.01 -9.93
CA ASP A 92 -135.59 -21.59 -9.88
C ASP A 92 -134.90 -22.19 -11.11
N ARG A 93 -134.65 -21.37 -12.12
CA ARG A 93 -134.35 -21.78 -13.50
C ARG A 93 -133.00 -22.48 -13.61
N GLU A 94 -132.02 -22.02 -12.85
CA GLU A 94 -130.66 -22.58 -12.77
C GLU A 94 -130.67 -23.98 -12.14
N LYS A 95 -131.71 -24.32 -11.37
CA LYS A 95 -131.89 -25.63 -10.74
C LYS A 95 -132.88 -26.54 -11.48
N LEU A 96 -133.61 -26.04 -12.48
CA LEU A 96 -134.46 -26.87 -13.35
C LEU A 96 -133.59 -27.69 -14.33
N PRO A 97 -133.57 -29.04 -14.25
CA PRO A 97 -132.70 -29.86 -15.11
C PRO A 97 -132.97 -29.70 -16.61
N GLN A 98 -134.22 -29.38 -16.98
CA GLN A 98 -134.61 -29.13 -18.37
C GLN A 98 -134.15 -27.77 -18.92
N CYS A 99 -133.65 -26.87 -18.06
CA CYS A 99 -133.14 -25.55 -18.46
C CYS A 99 -131.60 -25.42 -18.28
N GLN A 100 -130.97 -26.32 -17.52
CA GLN A 100 -129.50 -26.45 -17.40
C GLN A 100 -128.78 -26.90 -18.68
N MET A 101 -129.51 -27.35 -19.72
CA MET A 101 -128.94 -27.78 -21.01
C MET A 101 -129.56 -27.05 -22.21
N ILE A 102 -130.15 -25.87 -22.00
CA ILE A 102 -130.64 -25.02 -23.09
C ILE A 102 -129.46 -24.22 -23.67
N PHE A 103 -129.09 -24.56 -24.90
CA PHE A 103 -128.17 -23.79 -25.74
C PHE A 103 -128.98 -23.22 -26.92
N ASP A 104 -129.24 -21.91 -26.85
CA ASP A 104 -130.01 -21.07 -27.78
C ASP A 104 -131.47 -21.46 -28.13
N GLU A 105 -132.25 -20.39 -28.37
CA GLU A 105 -133.65 -20.28 -28.85
C GLU A 105 -134.77 -21.13 -28.21
N ASN A 106 -134.47 -22.12 -27.36
CA ASN A 106 -135.48 -22.92 -26.67
C ASN A 106 -136.02 -22.18 -25.44
N GLU A 107 -137.35 -21.93 -25.39
CA GLU A 107 -138.01 -21.38 -24.20
C GLU A 107 -137.88 -22.38 -23.02
N CYS A 108 -137.45 -21.93 -21.83
CA CYS A 108 -137.53 -22.73 -20.60
C CYS A 108 -138.99 -22.85 -20.17
N PHE A 109 -139.53 -24.06 -19.96
CA PHE A 109 -140.93 -24.26 -19.55
C PHE A 109 -141.15 -25.40 -18.56
N LEU A 110 -142.30 -25.32 -17.90
CA LEU A 110 -142.94 -26.36 -17.10
C LEU A 110 -144.21 -26.83 -17.83
N ASP A 111 -144.29 -28.11 -18.17
CA ASP A 111 -145.53 -28.74 -18.65
C ASP A 111 -146.50 -28.98 -17.49
N PHE A 112 -147.80 -28.88 -17.74
CA PHE A 112 -148.87 -29.22 -16.81
C PHE A 112 -150.10 -29.77 -17.54
N GLU A 113 -150.95 -30.53 -16.84
CA GLU A 113 -152.14 -31.15 -17.43
C GLU A 113 -153.35 -30.96 -16.52
N VAL A 114 -154.45 -30.45 -17.06
CA VAL A 114 -155.70 -30.20 -16.34
C VAL A 114 -156.80 -31.10 -16.87
N SER A 115 -157.42 -31.88 -15.99
CA SER A 115 -158.65 -32.62 -16.29
C SER A 115 -159.87 -31.76 -15.97
N VAL A 116 -160.84 -31.77 -16.88
CA VAL A 116 -162.10 -31.03 -16.81
C VAL A 116 -163.22 -32.07 -16.74
N ILE A 117 -163.88 -32.14 -15.59
CA ILE A 117 -164.81 -33.22 -15.22
C ILE A 117 -166.25 -32.69 -15.28
N GLY A 118 -167.06 -33.27 -16.16
CA GLY A 118 -168.44 -32.89 -16.41
C GLY A 118 -169.44 -33.37 -15.32
N PRO A 119 -170.72 -32.95 -15.42
CA PRO A 119 -171.69 -33.13 -14.35
C PRO A 119 -171.98 -34.61 -14.11
N SER A 120 -171.99 -35.00 -12.83
CA SER A 120 -172.09 -36.41 -12.39
C SER A 120 -171.06 -37.36 -13.03
N GLN A 121 -169.86 -36.84 -13.38
CA GLN A 121 -168.80 -37.59 -14.08
C GLN A 121 -169.23 -38.17 -15.44
N SER A 122 -170.19 -37.52 -16.12
CA SER A 122 -170.69 -37.95 -17.43
C SER A 122 -169.65 -37.89 -18.57
N TRP A 123 -168.60 -37.09 -18.41
CA TRP A 123 -167.44 -37.01 -19.29
C TRP A 123 -166.24 -36.41 -18.53
N VAL A 124 -165.03 -36.65 -19.05
CA VAL A 124 -163.78 -35.99 -18.64
C VAL A 124 -162.97 -35.69 -19.88
N ASP A 125 -162.56 -34.44 -20.07
CA ASP A 125 -161.57 -34.04 -21.09
C ASP A 125 -160.26 -33.61 -20.42
N LEU A 126 -159.14 -33.84 -21.09
CA LEU A 126 -157.80 -33.48 -20.61
C LEU A 126 -157.20 -32.39 -21.50
N PHE A 127 -156.63 -31.35 -20.88
CA PHE A 127 -155.99 -30.23 -21.55
C PHE A 127 -154.55 -30.07 -21.07
N GLU A 128 -153.61 -30.22 -22.00
CA GLU A 128 -152.19 -29.91 -21.82
C GLU A 128 -151.97 -28.39 -21.79
N GLY A 129 -150.98 -27.97 -21.01
CA GLY A 129 -150.57 -26.58 -20.91
C GLY A 129 -149.08 -26.40 -20.56
N ARG A 130 -148.56 -25.20 -20.80
CA ARG A 130 -147.17 -24.83 -20.48
C ARG A 130 -147.09 -23.51 -19.74
N VAL A 131 -146.25 -23.46 -18.71
CA VAL A 131 -145.79 -22.21 -18.07
C VAL A 131 -144.35 -21.97 -18.52
N ILE A 132 -144.11 -20.94 -19.33
CA ILE A 132 -142.76 -20.52 -19.70
C ILE A 132 -142.16 -19.76 -18.52
N VAL A 133 -140.98 -20.19 -18.08
CA VAL A 133 -140.21 -19.59 -16.98
C VAL A 133 -139.29 -18.52 -17.56
N LEU A 134 -139.41 -17.29 -17.06
CA LEU A 134 -138.60 -16.14 -17.50
C LEU A 134 -137.44 -15.91 -16.53
N ASP A 135 -136.26 -15.72 -17.13
CA ASP A 135 -134.96 -15.51 -16.48
C ASP A 135 -134.85 -14.19 -15.67
N ILE A 136 -134.09 -14.20 -14.58
CA ILE A 136 -133.79 -13.05 -13.73
C ILE A 136 -132.26 -12.94 -13.52
N ASN A 137 -131.73 -11.70 -13.42
CA ASN A 137 -130.31 -11.41 -13.19
C ASN A 137 -129.89 -11.70 -11.72
N ASP A 138 -129.97 -12.97 -11.32
CA ASP A 138 -129.77 -13.55 -9.98
C ASP A 138 -128.29 -13.87 -9.67
N ASN A 139 -127.51 -14.32 -10.66
CA ASN A 139 -126.08 -14.62 -10.55
C ASN A 139 -125.23 -13.39 -10.93
N THR A 140 -123.95 -13.57 -11.21
CA THR A 140 -122.97 -12.50 -11.44
C THR A 140 -121.73 -13.11 -12.10
N PRO A 141 -121.10 -12.47 -13.09
CA PRO A 141 -119.93 -13.05 -13.73
C PRO A 141 -118.76 -13.19 -12.75
N THR A 142 -118.07 -14.33 -12.75
CA THR A 142 -116.94 -14.61 -11.83
C THR A 142 -115.71 -15.13 -12.57
N PHE A 143 -114.53 -14.59 -12.23
CA PHE A 143 -113.25 -15.11 -12.71
C PHE A 143 -112.83 -16.39 -11.95
N PRO A 144 -112.07 -17.31 -12.58
CA PRO A 144 -111.60 -18.55 -11.95
C PRO A 144 -110.55 -18.33 -10.84
N SER A 145 -110.00 -17.12 -10.72
CA SER A 145 -109.11 -16.70 -9.63
C SER A 145 -109.20 -15.17 -9.45
N PRO A 146 -109.11 -14.65 -8.21
CA PRO A 146 -109.02 -13.20 -7.96
C PRO A 146 -107.68 -12.60 -8.41
N VAL A 147 -106.66 -13.44 -8.66
CA VAL A 147 -105.37 -13.03 -9.24
C VAL A 147 -105.02 -13.94 -10.42
N LEU A 148 -104.80 -13.34 -11.58
CA LEU A 148 -104.38 -13.98 -12.81
C LEU A 148 -102.91 -13.61 -13.06
N THR A 149 -102.04 -14.58 -13.30
CA THR A 149 -100.60 -14.33 -13.55
C THR A 149 -100.25 -14.64 -14.99
N LEU A 150 -99.53 -13.73 -15.65
CA LEU A 150 -99.04 -13.87 -17.01
C LEU A 150 -97.54 -13.58 -17.06
N THR A 151 -96.76 -14.41 -17.75
CA THR A 151 -95.31 -14.17 -17.99
C THR A 151 -95.08 -13.75 -19.43
N VAL A 152 -94.34 -12.65 -19.63
CA VAL A 152 -94.08 -12.05 -20.95
C VAL A 152 -92.60 -11.72 -21.07
N GLU A 153 -91.92 -12.28 -22.08
CA GLU A 153 -90.54 -11.89 -22.42
C GLU A 153 -90.50 -10.44 -22.93
N GLU A 154 -89.50 -9.65 -22.52
CA GLU A 154 -89.44 -8.23 -22.86
C GLU A 154 -89.18 -7.96 -24.35
N ASN A 155 -88.42 -8.84 -25.00
CA ASN A 155 -88.10 -8.76 -26.44
C ASN A 155 -89.32 -8.98 -27.36
N ARG A 156 -90.52 -9.22 -26.80
CA ARG A 156 -91.71 -9.60 -27.56
C ARG A 156 -92.22 -8.41 -28.38
N PRO A 157 -92.47 -8.60 -29.68
CA PRO A 157 -92.84 -7.49 -30.55
C PRO A 157 -94.20 -6.89 -30.18
N VAL A 158 -94.32 -5.58 -30.33
CA VAL A 158 -95.59 -4.86 -30.24
C VAL A 158 -96.61 -5.50 -31.19
N GLY A 159 -97.80 -5.79 -30.66
CA GLY A 159 -98.82 -6.60 -31.32
C GLY A 159 -98.88 -8.07 -30.87
N THR A 160 -97.98 -8.53 -30.00
CA THR A 160 -98.06 -9.88 -29.39
C THR A 160 -99.34 -10.01 -28.55
N LEU A 161 -100.09 -11.09 -28.78
CA LEU A 161 -101.35 -11.43 -28.11
C LEU A 161 -101.16 -12.58 -27.09
N TYR A 162 -101.79 -12.44 -25.93
CA TYR A 162 -101.86 -13.45 -24.88
C TYR A 162 -103.31 -13.71 -24.49
N LEU A 163 -103.76 -14.97 -24.55
CA LEU A 163 -105.09 -15.35 -24.11
C LEU A 163 -105.20 -15.26 -22.58
N LEU A 164 -106.28 -14.67 -22.08
CA LEU A 164 -106.59 -14.60 -20.65
C LEU A 164 -107.70 -15.60 -20.30
N PRO A 165 -107.75 -16.14 -19.07
CA PRO A 165 -108.88 -16.96 -18.63
C PRO A 165 -110.21 -16.19 -18.72
N THR A 166 -111.24 -16.85 -19.25
CA THR A 166 -112.63 -16.35 -19.23
C THR A 166 -113.19 -16.34 -17.81
N ALA A 167 -114.14 -15.44 -17.58
CA ALA A 167 -115.07 -15.53 -16.47
C ALA A 167 -116.29 -16.39 -16.88
N THR A 168 -117.05 -16.86 -15.91
CA THR A 168 -118.32 -17.57 -16.12
C THR A 168 -119.46 -16.90 -15.39
N ASP A 169 -120.65 -16.96 -15.98
CA ASP A 169 -121.92 -16.59 -15.36
C ASP A 169 -122.94 -17.72 -15.58
N ARG A 170 -124.10 -17.64 -14.93
CA ARG A 170 -125.16 -18.67 -14.98
C ARG A 170 -126.46 -18.17 -15.58
N ASP A 171 -126.71 -16.87 -15.53
CA ASP A 171 -127.92 -16.27 -16.09
C ASP A 171 -127.82 -16.22 -17.62
N PHE A 172 -128.97 -16.22 -18.32
CA PHE A 172 -129.02 -16.58 -19.73
C PHE A 172 -129.31 -15.38 -20.66
N GLY A 173 -128.84 -15.49 -21.92
CA GLY A 173 -129.07 -14.48 -22.94
C GLY A 173 -128.52 -13.11 -22.53
N ARG A 174 -129.41 -12.15 -22.19
CA ARG A 174 -129.01 -10.78 -21.82
C ARG A 174 -128.41 -10.66 -20.42
N ASN A 175 -128.77 -11.55 -19.51
CA ASN A 175 -128.25 -11.56 -18.15
C ASN A 175 -126.87 -12.25 -18.07
N GLY A 176 -126.41 -12.89 -19.16
CA GLY A 176 -125.06 -13.43 -19.28
C GLY A 176 -123.99 -12.37 -19.56
N ILE A 177 -122.73 -12.83 -19.70
CA ILE A 177 -121.55 -11.97 -19.86
C ILE A 177 -121.60 -11.11 -21.13
N GLU A 178 -121.65 -9.78 -20.95
CA GLU A 178 -121.75 -8.82 -22.05
C GLU A 178 -120.38 -8.25 -22.45
N ARG A 179 -119.47 -7.98 -21.49
CA ARG A 179 -118.12 -7.48 -21.80
C ARG A 179 -117.07 -7.70 -20.71
N TYR A 180 -115.82 -7.70 -21.13
CA TYR A 180 -114.63 -7.51 -20.29
C TYR A 180 -114.04 -6.12 -20.52
N GLU A 181 -113.45 -5.54 -19.48
CA GLU A 181 -112.78 -4.23 -19.51
C GLU A 181 -111.47 -4.26 -18.71
N LEU A 182 -110.45 -3.55 -19.19
CA LEU A 182 -109.22 -3.33 -18.43
C LEU A 182 -109.35 -2.01 -17.65
N LEU A 183 -109.52 -2.10 -16.34
CA LEU A 183 -109.49 -0.96 -15.44
C LEU A 183 -108.04 -0.55 -15.19
N GLN A 184 -107.72 0.68 -15.58
CA GLN A 184 -106.39 1.26 -15.50
C GLN A 184 -106.36 2.32 -14.39
N GLU A 185 -105.81 1.95 -13.23
CA GLU A 185 -105.71 2.87 -12.09
C GLU A 185 -104.57 3.90 -12.22
N PRO A 186 -104.76 5.12 -11.70
CA PRO A 186 -103.76 6.18 -11.74
C PRO A 186 -102.66 6.01 -10.68
N GLY A 187 -101.76 5.05 -10.89
CA GLY A 187 -100.35 5.10 -10.48
C GLY A 187 -100.01 5.23 -8.98
N GLY A 188 -100.08 4.13 -8.23
CA GLY A 188 -99.49 4.01 -6.89
C GLY A 188 -97.98 3.68 -6.94
N GLY A 189 -97.11 4.68 -7.00
CA GLY A 189 -95.66 4.50 -6.92
C GLY A 189 -95.16 4.42 -5.47
N GLY A 190 -94.78 3.24 -5.00
CA GLY A 190 -94.44 3.00 -3.58
C GLY A 190 -93.32 1.99 -3.34
N GLY A 191 -92.14 2.21 -3.91
CA GLY A 191 -90.97 1.37 -3.62
C GLY A 191 -90.48 1.59 -2.17
N GLU A 192 -90.56 0.55 -1.33
CA GLU A 192 -90.12 0.63 0.07
C GLU A 192 -88.59 0.81 0.16
N GLY A 193 -88.16 2.03 0.48
CA GLY A 193 -86.77 2.35 0.83
C GLY A 193 -86.36 1.62 2.12
N ARG A 194 -85.80 0.42 1.96
CA ARG A 194 -85.43 -0.50 3.05
C ARG A 194 -84.52 0.18 4.07
N ARG A 195 -85.05 0.43 5.28
CA ARG A 195 -84.31 1.02 6.41
C ARG A 195 -83.02 0.23 6.69
N SER A 196 -81.89 0.91 6.56
CA SER A 196 -80.67 0.59 7.32
C SER A 196 -80.56 1.59 8.48
N LEU A 197 -80.36 1.06 9.69
CA LEU A 197 -79.93 1.83 10.87
C LEU A 197 -78.39 1.77 10.96
N PRO A 198 -77.75 2.71 11.68
CA PRO A 198 -76.40 3.15 11.34
C PRO A 198 -75.28 2.20 11.80
N ALA A 199 -74.14 2.31 11.13
CA ALA A 199 -72.85 1.92 11.69
C ALA A 199 -72.19 3.14 12.35
N ASP A 200 -71.67 2.98 13.56
CA ASP A 200 -70.99 4.03 14.30
C ASP A 200 -69.61 4.37 13.71
N SER A 201 -69.33 5.66 13.52
CA SER A 201 -68.02 6.24 13.81
C SER A 201 -68.13 7.76 13.99
N ALA A 202 -67.94 8.23 15.22
CA ALA A 202 -67.81 9.66 15.49
C ALA A 202 -66.41 10.16 15.04
N PRO A 203 -66.29 11.39 14.51
CA PRO A 203 -65.00 11.98 14.12
C PRO A 203 -64.26 12.58 15.33
N TYR A 204 -62.99 12.97 15.17
CA TYR A 204 -62.44 14.24 15.71
C TYR A 204 -61.07 14.60 15.08
N PRO A 205 -60.54 15.84 15.18
CA PRO A 205 -60.27 16.58 13.94
C PRO A 205 -58.93 17.35 13.87
N GLY A 206 -58.72 17.99 12.71
CA GLY A 206 -57.94 19.23 12.59
C GLY A 206 -56.48 19.06 12.12
N GLY A 207 -55.87 20.07 11.49
CA GLY A 207 -56.48 21.34 11.05
C GLY A 207 -55.44 22.35 10.53
N GLY A 208 -55.84 23.15 9.53
CA GLY A 208 -54.96 24.14 8.87
C GLY A 208 -54.00 23.49 7.84
N GLY A 209 -53.70 24.08 6.68
CA GLY A 209 -54.31 25.25 6.03
C GLY A 209 -53.34 26.41 5.79
N ASN A 210 -52.80 26.50 4.57
CA ASN A 210 -52.60 27.78 3.90
C ASN A 210 -52.42 27.60 2.38
N SER A 211 -52.66 28.68 1.63
CA SER A 211 -52.65 28.70 0.15
C SER A 211 -51.58 29.65 -0.39
N ALA A 212 -50.93 29.34 -1.51
CA ALA A 212 -50.37 30.35 -2.44
C ALA A 212 -49.88 29.75 -3.78
N GLY A 213 -50.33 30.31 -4.90
CA GLY A 213 -49.71 30.20 -6.23
C GLY A 213 -49.78 28.83 -6.95
N GLY A 214 -49.78 28.76 -8.29
CA GLY A 214 -49.93 29.84 -9.28
C GLY A 214 -49.05 29.66 -10.52
N GLY A 215 -49.55 28.98 -11.56
CA GLY A 215 -48.85 28.87 -12.84
C GLY A 215 -49.47 27.89 -13.84
N GLY A 216 -49.91 28.40 -15.00
CA GLY A 216 -49.92 27.65 -16.25
C GLY A 216 -48.62 27.94 -17.05
N PRO A 217 -48.52 27.63 -18.37
CA PRO A 217 -49.64 27.39 -19.29
C PRO A 217 -49.46 26.23 -20.32
N GLY A 218 -50.58 25.89 -20.98
CA GLY A 218 -50.58 25.26 -22.32
C GLY A 218 -50.40 23.72 -22.39
N GLY A 219 -50.92 23.02 -23.39
CA GLY A 219 -51.90 23.48 -24.39
C GLY A 219 -51.83 22.78 -25.75
N SER A 220 -52.52 21.65 -25.94
CA SER A 220 -53.04 21.16 -27.23
C SER A 220 -53.86 19.87 -27.07
N LYS A 221 -55.19 19.95 -27.30
CA LYS A 221 -56.02 18.76 -27.57
C LYS A 221 -56.45 18.78 -29.04
N ARG A 222 -56.31 17.65 -29.73
CA ARG A 222 -56.89 17.44 -31.08
C ARG A 222 -58.25 16.73 -30.95
N ARG A 223 -59.23 17.13 -31.78
CA ARG A 223 -60.38 16.29 -32.18
C ARG A 223 -59.89 15.33 -33.30
N PRO A 224 -60.55 14.19 -33.56
CA PRO A 224 -61.89 14.09 -34.20
C PRO A 224 -62.84 13.17 -33.40
N ASP A 225 -64.09 12.88 -33.78
CA ASP A 225 -65.14 13.56 -34.56
C ASP A 225 -66.49 12.93 -34.15
N ALA A 226 -67.62 13.60 -34.40
CA ALA A 226 -68.96 13.04 -34.16
C ALA A 226 -69.97 13.54 -35.24
N PRO A 227 -70.81 12.67 -35.81
CA PRO A 227 -71.81 13.05 -36.81
C PRO A 227 -73.07 13.67 -36.17
N GLU A 228 -73.82 14.42 -36.99
CA GLU A 228 -75.03 15.14 -36.60
C GLU A 228 -76.27 14.24 -36.50
N GLY A 229 -77.28 14.65 -35.72
CA GLY A 229 -78.51 13.86 -35.57
C GLY A 229 -79.67 14.56 -34.86
N GLY A 230 -80.44 15.37 -35.61
CA GLY A 230 -81.87 15.67 -35.42
C GLY A 230 -82.39 16.05 -34.02
N GLY A 231 -82.75 17.33 -33.83
CA GLY A 231 -83.62 17.74 -32.72
C GLY A 231 -85.09 17.36 -32.96
N GLY A 232 -85.80 16.92 -31.92
CA GLY A 232 -87.21 16.55 -31.98
C GLY A 232 -87.93 16.71 -30.64
N SER A 233 -88.69 17.80 -30.48
CA SER A 233 -89.52 18.05 -29.31
C SER A 233 -90.88 17.33 -29.44
N GLY A 234 -91.16 16.36 -28.58
CA GLY A 234 -92.45 15.66 -28.50
C GLY A 234 -92.99 15.63 -27.06
N PRO A 235 -94.28 15.90 -26.82
CA PRO A 235 -94.86 15.91 -25.47
C PRO A 235 -95.16 14.49 -24.96
N GLY A 236 -95.08 14.32 -23.64
CA GLY A 236 -95.33 13.02 -22.99
C GLY A 236 -96.82 12.66 -22.95
N GLY A 237 -97.22 11.66 -23.73
CA GLY A 237 -98.42 10.85 -23.48
C GLY A 237 -97.97 9.44 -23.10
N ARG A 238 -98.11 9.04 -21.82
CA ARG A 238 -97.81 7.67 -21.39
C ARG A 238 -98.93 6.74 -21.88
N SER A 239 -98.72 6.13 -23.04
CA SER A 239 -99.56 5.01 -23.51
C SER A 239 -99.53 3.89 -22.48
N SER A 240 -100.67 3.21 -22.31
CA SER A 240 -100.64 1.88 -21.71
C SER A 240 -99.75 0.96 -22.53
N VAL A 241 -98.92 0.16 -21.87
CA VAL A 241 -98.05 -0.83 -22.53
C VAL A 241 -98.83 -2.09 -22.91
N PHE A 242 -100.01 -2.28 -22.31
CA PHE A 242 -100.94 -3.37 -22.57
C PHE A 242 -102.35 -2.84 -22.87
N GLU A 243 -103.08 -3.52 -23.73
CA GLU A 243 -104.49 -3.23 -24.04
C GLU A 243 -105.28 -4.54 -24.01
N LEU A 244 -106.58 -4.48 -23.71
CA LEU A 244 -107.46 -5.63 -23.71
C LEU A 244 -108.29 -5.65 -24.99
N GLN A 245 -108.12 -6.71 -25.78
CA GLN A 245 -109.00 -7.05 -26.88
C GLN A 245 -109.95 -8.17 -26.42
N VAL A 246 -111.21 -8.11 -26.81
CA VAL A 246 -112.17 -9.20 -26.62
C VAL A 246 -112.52 -9.74 -28.00
N ALA A 247 -112.48 -11.06 -28.16
CA ALA A 247 -112.94 -11.74 -29.36
C ALA A 247 -114.19 -12.56 -29.03
N ASP A 248 -115.22 -12.48 -29.87
CA ASP A 248 -116.37 -13.36 -29.79
C ASP A 248 -116.01 -14.74 -30.36
N THR A 249 -116.42 -15.83 -29.70
CA THR A 249 -116.22 -17.21 -30.16
C THR A 249 -117.33 -17.61 -31.16
N PRO A 250 -117.18 -18.72 -31.90
CA PRO A 250 -118.23 -19.22 -32.78
C PRO A 250 -119.55 -19.52 -32.05
N ASP A 251 -119.46 -19.82 -30.75
CA ASP A 251 -120.55 -20.20 -29.85
C ASP A 251 -121.10 -19.00 -29.05
N GLY A 252 -120.73 -17.76 -29.42
CA GLY A 252 -121.23 -16.51 -28.82
C GLY A 252 -120.55 -16.07 -27.52
N GLU A 253 -119.69 -16.90 -26.93
CA GLU A 253 -118.92 -16.54 -25.73
C GLU A 253 -117.88 -15.44 -26.01
N LYS A 254 -117.40 -14.78 -24.95
CA LYS A 254 -116.46 -13.66 -25.06
C LYS A 254 -115.10 -14.02 -24.46
N GLN A 255 -114.08 -14.09 -25.32
CA GLN A 255 -112.71 -14.46 -24.97
C GLN A 255 -111.82 -13.21 -24.79
N PRO A 256 -111.38 -12.88 -23.55
CA PRO A 256 -110.43 -11.79 -23.30
C PRO A 256 -109.01 -12.14 -23.76
N GLN A 257 -108.30 -11.17 -24.33
CA GLN A 257 -106.94 -11.28 -24.86
C GLN A 257 -106.14 -10.02 -24.54
N LEU A 258 -104.97 -10.15 -23.93
CA LEU A 258 -104.06 -9.02 -23.67
C LEU A 258 -103.14 -8.82 -24.88
N ILE A 259 -103.08 -7.61 -25.43
CA ILE A 259 -102.17 -7.24 -26.52
C ILE A 259 -101.09 -6.26 -26.03
N VAL A 260 -99.84 -6.53 -26.38
CA VAL A 260 -98.69 -5.66 -26.09
C VAL A 260 -98.72 -4.46 -27.05
N LYS A 261 -98.82 -3.24 -26.52
CA LYS A 261 -98.92 -1.97 -27.30
C LYS A 261 -97.70 -1.05 -27.22
N GLY A 262 -96.80 -1.26 -26.26
CA GLY A 262 -95.49 -0.60 -26.20
C GLY A 262 -94.35 -1.62 -26.09
N ALA A 263 -93.11 -1.16 -26.24
CA ALA A 263 -91.95 -1.99 -25.92
C ALA A 263 -91.94 -2.35 -24.41
N LEU A 264 -91.40 -3.52 -24.09
CA LEU A 264 -91.18 -3.99 -22.74
C LEU A 264 -89.67 -3.96 -22.45
N ASP A 265 -89.33 -3.73 -21.20
CA ASP A 265 -87.98 -3.39 -20.70
C ASP A 265 -88.02 -3.71 -19.19
N ARG A 266 -87.37 -4.79 -18.78
CA ARG A 266 -87.44 -5.33 -17.41
C ARG A 266 -86.54 -4.54 -16.46
N GLU A 267 -85.42 -4.02 -16.94
CA GLU A 267 -84.50 -3.17 -16.19
C GLU A 267 -85.17 -1.86 -15.78
N GLN A 268 -86.07 -1.33 -16.63
CA GLN A 268 -86.96 -0.23 -16.31
C GLN A 268 -88.17 -0.66 -15.48
N ARG A 269 -88.80 -1.81 -15.79
CA ARG A 269 -89.96 -2.32 -15.04
C ARG A 269 -90.21 -3.83 -15.17
N ASP A 270 -89.89 -4.57 -14.11
CA ASP A 270 -90.07 -6.02 -14.00
C ASP A 270 -91.52 -6.53 -14.00
N SER A 271 -92.50 -5.68 -13.68
CA SER A 271 -93.87 -6.15 -13.42
C SER A 271 -94.95 -5.07 -13.54
N TYR A 272 -96.13 -5.50 -13.97
CA TYR A 272 -97.32 -4.67 -14.15
C TYR A 272 -98.50 -5.34 -13.45
N GLU A 273 -99.26 -4.58 -12.67
CA GLU A 273 -100.55 -5.02 -12.15
C GLU A 273 -101.65 -4.20 -12.83
N LEU A 274 -102.63 -4.91 -13.37
CA LEU A 274 -103.75 -4.39 -14.15
C LEU A 274 -105.03 -4.97 -13.57
N THR A 275 -106.12 -4.21 -13.48
CA THR A 275 -107.39 -4.74 -12.96
C THR A 275 -108.29 -5.12 -14.11
N LEU A 276 -108.68 -6.40 -14.19
CA LEU A 276 -109.59 -6.91 -15.20
C LEU A 276 -111.01 -6.94 -14.62
N ARG A 277 -111.97 -6.27 -15.25
CA ARG A 277 -113.40 -6.29 -14.89
C ARG A 277 -114.18 -7.11 -15.91
N VAL A 278 -115.21 -7.82 -15.46
CA VAL A 278 -116.26 -8.41 -16.29
C VAL A 278 -117.63 -7.89 -15.83
N ARG A 279 -118.59 -7.73 -16.75
CA ARG A 279 -120.00 -7.45 -16.44
C ARG A 279 -120.96 -8.28 -17.29
N ASP A 280 -122.15 -8.53 -16.74
CA ASP A 280 -123.34 -8.95 -17.47
C ASP A 280 -124.04 -7.76 -18.16
N GLY A 281 -125.08 -8.08 -18.94
CA GLY A 281 -125.94 -7.14 -19.65
C GLY A 281 -127.33 -6.93 -19.02
N GLY A 282 -127.55 -7.36 -17.77
CA GLY A 282 -128.82 -7.22 -17.07
C GLY A 282 -129.12 -5.77 -16.64
N ASP A 283 -130.31 -5.54 -16.07
CA ASP A 283 -130.72 -4.25 -15.51
C ASP A 283 -131.30 -4.43 -14.09
N PRO A 284 -130.58 -4.04 -13.02
CA PRO A 284 -129.24 -3.44 -13.03
C PRO A 284 -128.14 -4.46 -13.40
N PRO A 285 -127.05 -4.03 -14.07
CA PRO A 285 -125.94 -4.91 -14.42
C PRO A 285 -125.03 -5.17 -13.23
N ARG A 286 -124.53 -6.40 -13.10
CA ARG A 286 -123.65 -6.85 -12.02
C ARG A 286 -122.22 -7.01 -12.60
N SER A 287 -121.21 -7.18 -11.74
CA SER A 287 -119.81 -7.25 -12.19
C SER A 287 -118.86 -7.81 -11.13
N SER A 288 -117.74 -8.38 -11.57
CA SER A 288 -116.61 -8.76 -10.72
C SER A 288 -115.27 -8.32 -11.31
N GLN A 289 -114.21 -8.45 -10.50
CA GLN A 289 -112.86 -7.99 -10.83
C GLN A 289 -111.80 -9.01 -10.41
N ALA A 290 -110.70 -9.08 -11.17
CA ALA A 290 -109.50 -9.85 -10.84
C ALA A 290 -108.23 -9.04 -11.16
N ILE A 291 -107.16 -9.23 -10.38
CA ILE A 291 -105.87 -8.57 -10.63
C ILE A 291 -105.08 -9.41 -11.64
N LEU A 292 -104.80 -8.86 -12.80
CA LEU A 292 -103.89 -9.42 -13.79
C LEU A 292 -102.47 -8.91 -13.51
N ARG A 293 -101.64 -9.76 -12.91
CA ARG A 293 -100.21 -9.52 -12.67
C ARG A 293 -99.39 -10.05 -13.85
N VAL A 294 -98.88 -9.13 -14.67
CA VAL A 294 -97.96 -9.43 -15.75
C VAL A 294 -96.53 -9.33 -15.22
N LEU A 295 -95.79 -10.42 -15.27
CA LEU A 295 -94.38 -10.51 -14.91
C LEU A 295 -93.54 -10.47 -16.19
N ILE A 296 -92.57 -9.57 -16.26
CA ILE A 296 -91.65 -9.47 -17.39
C ILE A 296 -90.48 -10.42 -17.16
N THR A 297 -90.23 -11.31 -18.12
CA THR A 297 -89.15 -12.30 -18.04
C THR A 297 -87.94 -11.87 -18.84
N ASP A 298 -86.80 -11.93 -18.16
CA ASP A 298 -85.47 -11.49 -18.55
C ASP A 298 -84.93 -12.15 -19.83
N VAL A 299 -84.29 -11.34 -20.66
CA VAL A 299 -83.59 -11.68 -21.90
C VAL A 299 -82.16 -11.14 -21.80
N ASN A 300 -81.17 -11.83 -22.38
CA ASN A 300 -79.78 -11.34 -22.39
C ASN A 300 -79.69 -10.10 -23.32
N ASP A 301 -80.02 -8.92 -22.80
CA ASP A 301 -80.31 -7.65 -23.49
C ASP A 301 -79.21 -6.61 -23.21
N ASN A 302 -78.73 -6.54 -21.95
CA ASN A 302 -77.55 -5.77 -21.58
C ASN A 302 -76.28 -6.60 -21.83
N SER A 303 -75.21 -6.30 -21.10
CA SER A 303 -73.88 -6.94 -21.22
C SER A 303 -73.01 -6.43 -20.08
N PRO A 304 -72.02 -7.21 -19.59
CA PRO A 304 -71.24 -6.79 -18.44
C PRO A 304 -70.46 -5.52 -18.77
N ARG A 305 -70.46 -4.50 -17.91
CA ARG A 305 -69.73 -3.24 -18.13
C ARG A 305 -68.72 -3.01 -17.02
N PHE A 306 -67.45 -2.83 -17.37
CA PHE A 306 -66.41 -2.55 -16.37
C PHE A 306 -66.56 -1.13 -15.77
N GLU A 307 -66.29 -0.98 -14.47
CA GLU A 307 -66.24 0.33 -13.79
C GLU A 307 -65.21 1.30 -14.43
N LYS A 308 -64.17 0.74 -15.06
CA LYS A 308 -63.07 1.47 -15.71
C LYS A 308 -62.63 0.74 -16.98
N SER A 309 -62.33 1.47 -18.04
CA SER A 309 -61.74 0.93 -19.27
C SER A 309 -60.24 0.60 -19.13
N VAL A 310 -59.56 1.21 -18.16
CA VAL A 310 -58.17 0.93 -17.79
C VAL A 310 -58.05 0.78 -16.27
N TYR A 311 -57.40 -0.28 -15.83
CA TYR A 311 -56.96 -0.51 -14.47
C TYR A 311 -55.44 -0.42 -14.43
N GLU A 312 -54.91 0.49 -13.61
CA GLU A 312 -53.47 0.65 -13.40
C GLU A 312 -53.13 0.33 -11.95
N ALA A 313 -52.05 -0.41 -11.72
CA ALA A 313 -51.53 -0.72 -10.41
C ALA A 313 -50.00 -0.89 -10.44
N ASP A 314 -49.40 -0.76 -9.27
CA ASP A 314 -47.97 -0.93 -9.05
C ASP A 314 -47.73 -2.22 -8.24
N LEU A 315 -46.68 -2.97 -8.56
CA LEU A 315 -46.42 -4.30 -7.98
C LEU A 315 -44.91 -4.54 -7.79
N ALA A 316 -44.45 -4.73 -6.54
CA ALA A 316 -43.07 -5.13 -6.27
C ALA A 316 -42.78 -6.53 -6.84
N GLU A 317 -41.65 -6.70 -7.52
CA GLU A 317 -41.32 -7.96 -8.20
C GLU A 317 -41.15 -9.15 -7.26
N ASN A 318 -40.58 -8.91 -6.09
CA ASN A 318 -40.38 -9.89 -5.02
C ASN A 318 -41.70 -10.38 -4.37
N SER A 319 -42.87 -9.86 -4.80
CA SER A 319 -44.18 -10.24 -4.30
C SER A 319 -44.41 -11.75 -4.30
N ALA A 320 -44.81 -12.28 -3.15
CA ALA A 320 -45.04 -13.71 -2.98
C ALA A 320 -46.23 -14.22 -3.83
N PRO A 321 -46.18 -15.44 -4.39
CA PRO A 321 -47.34 -16.11 -4.95
C PRO A 321 -48.54 -16.10 -3.99
N GLY A 322 -49.71 -15.72 -4.51
CA GLY A 322 -50.93 -15.48 -3.74
C GLY A 322 -51.18 -14.00 -3.37
N THR A 323 -50.21 -13.10 -3.55
CA THR A 323 -50.39 -11.66 -3.26
C THR A 323 -51.49 -11.06 -4.15
N PRO A 324 -52.54 -10.43 -3.58
CA PRO A 324 -53.58 -9.75 -4.36
C PRO A 324 -53.05 -8.41 -4.91
N ILE A 325 -53.33 -8.14 -6.18
CA ILE A 325 -52.81 -6.97 -6.91
C ILE A 325 -53.91 -5.90 -7.02
N LEU A 326 -55.04 -6.27 -7.62
CA LEU A 326 -56.23 -5.42 -7.76
C LEU A 326 -57.49 -6.27 -7.98
N GLN A 327 -58.66 -5.69 -7.72
CA GLN A 327 -59.93 -6.29 -8.10
C GLN A 327 -60.46 -5.58 -9.35
N LEU A 328 -60.69 -6.33 -10.43
CA LEU A 328 -61.49 -5.86 -11.56
C LEU A 328 -62.97 -5.97 -11.20
N ARG A 329 -63.75 -4.97 -11.61
CA ARG A 329 -65.20 -4.94 -11.38
C ARG A 329 -65.94 -4.59 -12.66
N ALA A 330 -66.91 -5.44 -12.97
CA ALA A 330 -67.95 -5.17 -13.94
C ALA A 330 -69.32 -5.38 -13.29
N ALA A 331 -70.34 -4.73 -13.83
CA ALA A 331 -71.73 -4.89 -13.45
C ALA A 331 -72.57 -5.15 -14.70
N ASP A 332 -73.61 -5.96 -14.56
CA ASP A 332 -74.64 -6.18 -15.57
C ASP A 332 -76.01 -5.79 -15.01
N LEU A 333 -76.99 -5.54 -15.87
CA LEU A 333 -78.33 -5.11 -15.49
C LEU A 333 -79.36 -6.24 -15.60
N ASP A 334 -79.09 -7.22 -16.45
CA ASP A 334 -79.86 -8.46 -16.62
C ASP A 334 -79.84 -9.31 -15.32
N VAL A 335 -80.75 -10.27 -15.18
CA VAL A 335 -80.97 -11.04 -13.94
C VAL A 335 -80.67 -12.54 -14.10
N GLY A 336 -80.30 -13.19 -13.00
CA GLY A 336 -80.10 -14.64 -12.97
C GLY A 336 -78.82 -15.07 -13.69
N VAL A 337 -78.95 -15.83 -14.78
CA VAL A 337 -77.80 -16.30 -15.58
C VAL A 337 -77.31 -15.27 -16.59
N ASN A 338 -78.20 -14.42 -17.08
CA ASN A 338 -77.87 -13.32 -17.99
C ASN A 338 -77.07 -12.25 -17.20
N GLY A 339 -77.48 -11.93 -15.97
CA GLY A 339 -76.68 -11.09 -15.07
C GLY A 339 -75.40 -11.71 -14.47
N GLN A 340 -75.09 -13.00 -14.73
CA GLN A 340 -73.98 -13.67 -14.05
C GLN A 340 -72.65 -13.52 -14.80
N ILE A 341 -71.84 -12.57 -14.31
CA ILE A 341 -70.52 -12.24 -14.86
C ILE A 341 -69.47 -13.30 -14.52
N GLU A 342 -68.59 -13.58 -15.48
CA GLU A 342 -67.38 -14.37 -15.36
C GLU A 342 -66.19 -13.61 -15.96
N TYR A 343 -65.07 -13.54 -15.23
CA TYR A 343 -63.87 -12.79 -15.62
C TYR A 343 -62.80 -13.71 -16.22
N VAL A 344 -62.37 -13.44 -17.46
CA VAL A 344 -61.36 -14.26 -18.15
C VAL A 344 -60.25 -13.41 -18.79
N PHE A 345 -59.03 -13.92 -18.84
CA PHE A 345 -57.94 -13.28 -19.58
C PHE A 345 -58.25 -13.23 -21.08
N GLY A 346 -58.31 -12.02 -21.65
CA GLY A 346 -58.51 -11.77 -23.07
C GLY A 346 -57.21 -11.85 -23.87
N ALA A 347 -56.85 -10.77 -24.56
CA ALA A 347 -55.51 -10.63 -25.12
C ALA A 347 -54.50 -10.40 -23.98
N ALA A 348 -53.85 -11.49 -23.58
CA ALA A 348 -52.82 -11.57 -22.56
C ALA A 348 -51.76 -12.58 -23.02
N THR A 349 -50.47 -12.23 -22.86
CA THR A 349 -49.35 -13.10 -23.27
C THR A 349 -49.29 -14.38 -22.44
N GLU A 350 -48.56 -15.38 -22.95
CA GLU A 350 -48.28 -16.61 -22.19
C GLU A 350 -47.53 -16.29 -20.88
N SER A 351 -46.62 -15.31 -20.89
CA SER A 351 -45.95 -14.77 -19.70
C SER A 351 -46.96 -14.28 -18.65
N VAL A 352 -47.94 -13.45 -19.04
CA VAL A 352 -49.00 -12.97 -18.13
C VAL A 352 -49.82 -14.13 -17.56
N ARG A 353 -50.17 -15.12 -18.40
CA ARG A 353 -50.93 -16.31 -17.99
C ARG A 353 -50.14 -17.28 -17.09
N ARG A 354 -48.81 -17.20 -17.10
CA ARG A 354 -47.90 -17.93 -16.20
C ARG A 354 -47.67 -17.18 -14.89
N LEU A 355 -47.48 -15.86 -14.96
CA LEU A 355 -47.12 -15.01 -13.82
C LEU A 355 -48.32 -14.63 -12.94
N LEU A 356 -49.52 -14.48 -13.50
CA LEU A 356 -50.69 -13.96 -12.80
C LEU A 356 -51.87 -14.94 -12.81
N ARG A 357 -52.66 -14.90 -11.73
CA ARG A 357 -53.96 -15.58 -11.60
C ARG A 357 -55.07 -14.53 -11.52
N LEU A 358 -56.09 -14.70 -12.36
CA LEU A 358 -57.37 -14.00 -12.27
C LEU A 358 -58.40 -14.97 -11.66
N ASP A 359 -59.20 -14.50 -10.71
CA ASP A 359 -60.35 -15.25 -10.20
C ASP A 359 -61.60 -15.00 -11.06
N GLU A 360 -62.17 -16.08 -11.58
CA GLU A 360 -63.26 -16.06 -12.56
C GLU A 360 -64.56 -15.48 -12.00
N THR A 361 -64.77 -15.51 -10.68
CA THR A 361 -66.04 -15.10 -10.05
C THR A 361 -65.98 -13.74 -9.38
N SER A 362 -64.82 -13.39 -8.81
CA SER A 362 -64.66 -12.20 -7.98
C SER A 362 -63.83 -11.09 -8.64
N GLY A 363 -63.22 -11.36 -9.80
CA GLY A 363 -62.40 -10.39 -10.52
C GLY A 363 -61.07 -10.07 -9.86
N TRP A 364 -60.69 -10.78 -8.79
CA TRP A 364 -59.40 -10.58 -8.12
C TRP A 364 -58.24 -11.06 -9.00
N LEU A 365 -57.32 -10.13 -9.28
CA LEU A 365 -56.03 -10.40 -9.90
C LEU A 365 -54.97 -10.59 -8.81
N SER A 366 -54.15 -11.64 -8.92
CA SER A 366 -53.16 -12.03 -7.92
C SER A 366 -51.90 -12.60 -8.57
N VAL A 367 -50.78 -12.56 -7.85
CA VAL A 367 -49.51 -13.18 -8.27
C VAL A 367 -49.62 -14.70 -8.23
N LEU A 368 -49.20 -15.39 -9.31
CA LEU A 368 -49.17 -16.86 -9.40
C LEU A 368 -47.74 -17.42 -9.32
N HIS A 369 -46.77 -16.73 -9.92
CA HIS A 369 -45.34 -16.99 -9.80
C HIS A 369 -44.60 -15.67 -9.54
N ARG A 370 -43.38 -15.74 -8.97
CA ARG A 370 -42.51 -14.57 -8.81
C ARG A 370 -42.32 -13.86 -10.16
N ILE A 371 -42.19 -12.54 -10.08
CA ILE A 371 -41.92 -11.67 -11.22
C ILE A 371 -40.45 -11.21 -11.11
N ASP A 372 -39.87 -10.87 -12.24
CA ASP A 372 -38.49 -10.40 -12.43
C ASP A 372 -38.62 -9.17 -13.35
N ARG A 373 -38.20 -8.00 -12.85
CA ARG A 373 -38.38 -6.71 -13.54
C ARG A 373 -37.27 -6.46 -14.56
N GLU A 374 -36.09 -7.02 -14.35
CA GLU A 374 -34.97 -7.02 -15.29
C GLU A 374 -35.34 -7.78 -16.57
N GLU A 375 -36.20 -8.80 -16.47
CA GLU A 375 -36.88 -9.41 -17.61
C GLU A 375 -38.08 -8.54 -18.10
N VAL A 376 -39.01 -8.13 -17.21
CA VAL A 376 -40.23 -7.39 -17.63
C VAL A 376 -40.71 -6.30 -16.65
N ASN A 377 -40.38 -5.04 -16.95
CA ASN A 377 -40.76 -3.88 -16.12
C ASN A 377 -42.24 -3.40 -16.21
N GLN A 378 -43.01 -3.78 -17.24
CA GLN A 378 -44.44 -3.47 -17.33
C GLN A 378 -45.23 -4.62 -17.99
N LEU A 379 -46.28 -5.10 -17.32
CA LEU A 379 -47.23 -6.06 -17.88
C LEU A 379 -48.50 -5.32 -18.35
N ARG A 380 -48.75 -5.35 -19.66
CA ARG A 380 -49.94 -4.77 -20.30
C ARG A 380 -50.76 -5.84 -21.00
N PHE A 381 -52.01 -6.01 -20.59
CA PHE A 381 -52.91 -7.05 -21.12
C PHE A 381 -54.38 -6.61 -21.00
N THR A 382 -55.30 -7.45 -21.47
CA THR A 382 -56.75 -7.21 -21.36
C THR A 382 -57.45 -8.33 -20.61
N VAL A 383 -58.45 -7.94 -19.81
CA VAL A 383 -59.39 -8.84 -19.14
C VAL A 383 -60.76 -8.64 -19.78
N MET A 384 -61.47 -9.73 -20.01
CA MET A 384 -62.80 -9.75 -20.58
C MET A 384 -63.78 -10.20 -19.50
N ALA A 385 -64.82 -9.40 -19.26
CA ALA A 385 -66.00 -9.85 -18.52
C ALA A 385 -66.97 -10.44 -19.56
N ARG A 386 -67.49 -11.64 -19.30
CA ARG A 386 -68.58 -12.25 -20.07
C ARG A 386 -69.74 -12.57 -19.16
N ASP A 387 -70.96 -12.43 -19.64
CA ASP A 387 -72.11 -13.01 -18.97
C ASP A 387 -72.23 -14.51 -19.27
N ARG A 388 -73.26 -15.15 -18.70
CA ARG A 388 -73.62 -16.55 -18.92
C ARG A 388 -74.98 -16.71 -19.61
N GLY A 389 -75.48 -15.65 -20.24
CA GLY A 389 -76.66 -15.71 -21.10
C GLY A 389 -76.35 -16.39 -22.44
N GLN A 390 -77.38 -16.51 -23.29
CA GLN A 390 -77.27 -17.17 -24.60
C GLN A 390 -77.95 -16.34 -25.71
N PRO A 391 -77.19 -15.80 -26.70
CA PRO A 391 -75.73 -15.80 -26.79
C PRO A 391 -75.09 -14.92 -25.70
N PRO A 392 -73.91 -15.29 -25.17
CA PRO A 392 -73.23 -14.48 -24.17
C PRO A 392 -72.60 -13.24 -24.80
N LYS A 393 -72.60 -12.13 -24.08
CA LYS A 393 -71.98 -10.85 -24.45
C LYS A 393 -70.79 -10.55 -23.56
N THR A 394 -70.03 -9.53 -23.93
CA THR A 394 -68.72 -9.25 -23.33
C THR A 394 -68.32 -7.78 -23.39
N ASP A 395 -67.64 -7.29 -22.36
CA ASP A 395 -66.85 -6.04 -22.37
C ASP A 395 -65.39 -6.35 -22.02
N LYS A 396 -64.47 -5.40 -22.25
CA LYS A 396 -63.02 -5.58 -22.10
C LYS A 396 -62.36 -4.36 -21.49
N ALA A 397 -61.67 -4.58 -20.37
CA ALA A 397 -60.80 -3.60 -19.75
C ALA A 397 -59.31 -3.91 -20.02
N THR A 398 -58.50 -2.86 -20.12
CA THR A 398 -57.03 -2.98 -20.16
C THR A 398 -56.48 -2.97 -18.74
N VAL A 399 -55.53 -3.85 -18.43
CA VAL A 399 -54.75 -3.83 -17.19
C VAL A 399 -53.33 -3.42 -17.52
N VAL A 400 -52.78 -2.51 -16.72
CA VAL A 400 -51.38 -2.08 -16.75
C VAL A 400 -50.80 -2.29 -15.35
N LEU A 401 -49.85 -3.21 -15.22
CA LEU A 401 -49.07 -3.36 -14.00
C LEU A 401 -47.68 -2.79 -14.24
N ASN A 402 -47.29 -1.77 -13.49
CA ASN A 402 -45.90 -1.33 -13.44
C ASN A 402 -45.19 -2.16 -12.38
N ILE A 403 -44.13 -2.87 -12.76
CA ILE A 403 -43.35 -3.63 -11.81
C ILE A 403 -42.38 -2.67 -11.10
N LYS A 404 -42.37 -2.70 -9.77
CA LYS A 404 -41.47 -1.90 -8.94
C LYS A 404 -40.19 -2.67 -8.68
N ASP A 405 -39.12 -1.91 -8.82
CA ASP A 405 -37.74 -2.29 -8.55
C ASP A 405 -37.50 -2.45 -7.04
N GLU A 406 -36.89 -3.56 -6.67
CA GLU A 406 -36.45 -3.87 -5.31
C GLU A 406 -34.94 -4.19 -5.38
N ASN A 407 -34.16 -3.84 -4.34
CA ASN A 407 -32.69 -4.00 -4.36
C ASN A 407 -32.30 -5.49 -4.17
N ASP A 408 -32.14 -6.21 -5.28
CA ASP A 408 -32.14 -7.68 -5.39
C ASP A 408 -30.97 -8.19 -6.23
N ASN A 409 -30.45 -7.40 -7.19
CA ASN A 409 -29.16 -7.66 -7.81
C ASN A 409 -28.00 -7.10 -6.95
N VAL A 410 -26.78 -7.54 -7.24
CA VAL A 410 -25.57 -7.01 -6.60
C VAL A 410 -24.67 -6.34 -7.63
N PRO A 411 -23.91 -5.29 -7.27
CA PRO A 411 -22.99 -4.63 -8.19
C PRO A 411 -22.03 -5.61 -8.87
N SER A 412 -21.93 -5.56 -10.19
CA SER A 412 -20.99 -6.38 -10.96
C SER A 412 -19.70 -5.61 -11.27
N ILE A 413 -18.53 -6.21 -11.06
CA ILE A 413 -17.21 -5.58 -11.27
C ILE A 413 -16.40 -6.36 -12.33
N GLU A 414 -16.29 -5.80 -13.53
CA GLU A 414 -15.38 -6.30 -14.59
C GLU A 414 -14.03 -5.57 -14.55
N ILE A 415 -12.92 -6.32 -14.43
CA ILE A 415 -11.56 -5.79 -14.56
C ILE A 415 -11.00 -6.19 -15.93
N ARG A 416 -10.61 -5.21 -16.74
CA ARG A 416 -10.25 -5.38 -18.16
C ARG A 416 -8.90 -4.75 -18.49
N LYS A 417 -8.15 -5.38 -19.40
CA LYS A 417 -6.83 -4.88 -19.84
C LYS A 417 -6.98 -3.52 -20.51
N ILE A 418 -6.08 -2.59 -20.17
CA ILE A 418 -5.87 -1.34 -20.90
C ILE A 418 -4.40 -1.21 -21.31
N GLY A 419 -4.16 -0.51 -22.42
CA GLY A 419 -2.80 -0.13 -22.84
C GLY A 419 -1.82 -1.29 -22.99
N ARG A 420 -0.59 -1.07 -22.55
CA ARG A 420 0.54 -2.00 -22.75
C ARG A 420 0.66 -3.06 -21.65
N ILE A 421 0.33 -2.71 -20.40
CA ILE A 421 0.49 -3.56 -19.21
C ILE A 421 -0.15 -4.95 -19.44
N PRO A 422 0.60 -6.05 -19.25
CA PRO A 422 0.07 -7.40 -19.39
C PRO A 422 -0.84 -7.76 -18.20
N LEU A 423 -2.15 -7.68 -18.42
CA LEU A 423 -3.18 -8.28 -17.57
C LEU A 423 -3.60 -9.65 -18.13
N LYS A 424 -3.54 -10.70 -17.31
CA LYS A 424 -4.05 -12.05 -17.63
C LYS A 424 -4.52 -12.74 -16.34
N ASP A 425 -5.66 -13.44 -16.40
CA ASP A 425 -6.20 -14.28 -15.31
C ASP A 425 -6.24 -13.61 -13.91
N GLY A 426 -6.53 -12.31 -13.85
CA GLY A 426 -6.58 -11.55 -12.59
C GLY A 426 -5.22 -11.03 -12.09
N VAL A 427 -4.15 -11.22 -12.86
CA VAL A 427 -2.79 -10.75 -12.54
C VAL A 427 -2.34 -9.70 -13.56
N ALA A 428 -1.85 -8.56 -13.08
CA ALA A 428 -1.16 -7.54 -13.88
C ALA A 428 0.32 -7.47 -13.48
N ASN A 429 1.23 -7.55 -14.44
CA ASN A 429 2.66 -7.30 -14.18
C ASN A 429 2.99 -5.85 -14.55
N VAL A 430 3.52 -5.07 -13.60
CA VAL A 430 3.79 -3.63 -13.76
C VAL A 430 5.21 -3.36 -13.29
N ALA A 431 6.07 -2.78 -14.14
CA ALA A 431 7.42 -2.40 -13.75
C ALA A 431 7.39 -1.29 -12.68
N GLU A 432 8.39 -1.24 -11.79
CA GLU A 432 8.37 -0.23 -10.72
C GLU A 432 8.70 1.18 -11.17
N ASP A 433 9.50 1.32 -12.25
CA ASP A 433 9.82 2.58 -12.94
C ASP A 433 8.57 3.29 -13.53
N VAL A 434 7.40 2.67 -13.38
CA VAL A 434 6.11 3.23 -13.78
C VAL A 434 5.84 4.56 -13.08
N LEU A 435 5.59 5.58 -13.88
CA LEU A 435 5.25 6.90 -13.36
C LEU A 435 3.94 6.84 -12.53
N VAL A 436 3.90 7.63 -11.47
CA VAL A 436 2.66 7.89 -10.72
C VAL A 436 1.59 8.41 -11.68
N ASP A 437 0.33 8.04 -11.45
CA ASP A 437 -0.83 8.32 -12.29
C ASP A 437 -0.90 7.52 -13.63
N THR A 438 -0.22 6.37 -13.71
CA THR A 438 -0.30 5.48 -14.89
C THR A 438 -1.49 4.50 -14.80
N PRO A 439 -2.33 4.38 -15.84
CA PRO A 439 -3.45 3.43 -15.88
C PRO A 439 -3.00 1.96 -16.05
N ILE A 440 -3.34 1.12 -15.07
CA ILE A 440 -3.05 -0.32 -15.02
C ILE A 440 -4.17 -1.14 -15.66
N ALA A 441 -5.42 -0.85 -15.28
CA ALA A 441 -6.61 -1.59 -15.71
C ALA A 441 -7.82 -0.68 -15.89
N LEU A 442 -8.75 -1.09 -16.76
CA LEU A 442 -10.09 -0.52 -16.84
C LEU A 442 -11.01 -1.34 -15.93
N VAL A 443 -11.59 -0.69 -14.93
CA VAL A 443 -12.58 -1.25 -14.01
C VAL A 443 -13.96 -0.73 -14.42
N GLN A 444 -14.83 -1.63 -14.87
CA GLN A 444 -16.22 -1.31 -15.17
C GLN A 444 -17.09 -1.88 -14.05
N VAL A 445 -17.91 -1.02 -13.44
CA VAL A 445 -18.88 -1.41 -12.42
C VAL A 445 -20.28 -1.18 -12.98
N SER A 446 -21.14 -2.19 -12.86
CA SER A 446 -22.52 -2.08 -13.34
C SER A 446 -23.53 -2.77 -12.45
N ASP A 447 -24.68 -2.15 -12.28
CA ASP A 447 -25.86 -2.77 -11.69
C ASP A 447 -27.01 -2.95 -12.70
N ARG A 448 -27.99 -3.75 -12.30
CA ARG A 448 -29.21 -4.05 -13.03
C ARG A 448 -30.42 -3.30 -12.48
N ASP A 449 -30.45 -3.07 -11.18
CA ASP A 449 -31.58 -2.44 -10.46
C ASP A 449 -31.73 -0.94 -10.85
N GLN A 450 -32.86 -0.31 -10.52
CA GLN A 450 -33.30 0.96 -11.11
C GLN A 450 -33.39 2.10 -10.10
N GLY A 451 -32.91 3.28 -10.51
CA GLY A 451 -32.86 4.43 -9.62
C GLY A 451 -31.77 4.23 -8.58
N GLU A 452 -32.03 4.56 -7.32
CA GLU A 452 -31.02 4.55 -6.24
C GLU A 452 -30.42 3.16 -6.01
N ASN A 453 -31.23 2.10 -6.14
CA ASN A 453 -30.78 0.70 -6.14
C ASN A 453 -29.71 0.44 -7.22
N GLY A 454 -29.84 1.04 -8.41
CA GLY A 454 -28.85 0.96 -9.47
C GLY A 454 -27.59 1.82 -9.29
N VAL A 455 -27.56 2.77 -8.34
CA VAL A 455 -26.46 3.75 -8.24
C VAL A 455 -25.25 3.17 -7.50
N VAL A 456 -24.33 2.58 -8.26
CA VAL A 456 -23.08 2.03 -7.72
C VAL A 456 -22.09 3.11 -7.29
N THR A 457 -21.47 2.93 -6.12
CA THR A 457 -20.24 3.56 -5.67
C THR A 457 -19.10 2.53 -5.71
N CYS A 458 -17.85 2.96 -5.89
CA CYS A 458 -16.72 2.04 -6.04
C CYS A 458 -15.46 2.60 -5.39
N THR A 459 -14.72 1.75 -4.66
CA THR A 459 -13.54 2.11 -3.88
C THR A 459 -12.48 1.01 -3.93
N VAL A 460 -11.21 1.39 -3.73
CA VAL A 460 -10.12 0.45 -3.43
C VAL A 460 -10.05 0.28 -1.91
N VAL A 461 -9.83 -0.94 -1.43
CA VAL A 461 -9.71 -1.27 -0.01
C VAL A 461 -8.26 -1.55 0.37
N GLY A 462 -7.84 -0.98 1.51
CA GLY A 462 -6.49 -1.10 2.05
C GLY A 462 -5.61 0.11 1.76
N ASP A 463 -4.50 0.20 2.49
CA ASP A 463 -3.45 1.20 2.24
C ASP A 463 -2.52 0.63 1.15
N VAL A 464 -2.85 0.92 -0.11
CA VAL A 464 -2.17 0.41 -1.31
C VAL A 464 -1.88 1.55 -2.29
N PRO A 465 -0.78 1.49 -3.09
CA PRO A 465 -0.37 2.58 -3.98
C PRO A 465 -1.21 2.68 -5.27
N PHE A 466 -2.53 2.43 -5.18
CA PHE A 466 -3.45 2.46 -6.32
C PHE A 466 -4.76 3.19 -5.99
N GLN A 467 -5.32 3.88 -6.98
CA GLN A 467 -6.55 4.66 -6.87
C GLN A 467 -7.44 4.50 -8.10
N LEU A 468 -8.76 4.67 -7.94
CA LEU A 468 -9.71 4.68 -9.05
C LEU A 468 -9.97 6.12 -9.51
N LYS A 469 -9.73 6.42 -10.79
CA LYS A 469 -10.11 7.68 -11.43
C LYS A 469 -11.25 7.45 -12.42
N PRO A 470 -12.29 8.32 -12.51
CA PRO A 470 -13.34 8.20 -13.51
C PRO A 470 -12.77 8.14 -14.93
N ALA A 471 -13.27 7.22 -15.75
CA ALA A 471 -12.79 7.03 -17.12
C ALA A 471 -13.49 7.94 -18.15
N SER A 472 -14.58 8.60 -17.76
CA SER A 472 -15.26 9.62 -18.58
C SER A 472 -16.24 10.43 -17.72
N ASP A 473 -16.36 11.73 -18.01
CA ASP A 473 -17.36 12.65 -17.40
C ASP A 473 -18.70 12.66 -18.14
N THR A 474 -18.95 11.72 -19.07
CA THR A 474 -20.25 11.63 -19.75
C THR A 474 -21.36 11.24 -18.78
N GLU A 475 -22.43 12.05 -18.71
CA GLU A 475 -23.68 11.80 -17.98
C GLU A 475 -24.51 10.64 -18.57
N GLY A 476 -23.88 9.47 -18.74
CA GLY A 476 -24.45 8.31 -19.43
C GLY A 476 -24.56 7.11 -18.50
N ASP A 477 -25.80 6.84 -18.04
CA ASP A 477 -26.20 5.64 -17.31
C ASP A 477 -25.55 5.52 -15.90
N GLN A 478 -26.23 6.05 -14.86
CA GLN A 478 -25.73 6.01 -13.47
C GLN A 478 -25.43 4.58 -12.98
N ASN A 479 -26.13 3.60 -13.56
CA ASN A 479 -25.97 2.18 -13.33
C ASN A 479 -24.69 1.57 -13.93
N LYS A 480 -23.88 2.30 -14.71
CA LYS A 480 -22.72 1.73 -15.44
C LYS A 480 -21.50 2.65 -15.41
N LYS A 481 -20.80 2.67 -14.28
CA LYS A 481 -19.62 3.53 -14.07
C LYS A 481 -18.34 2.84 -14.56
N LYS A 482 -17.42 3.64 -15.12
CA LYS A 482 -16.12 3.18 -15.60
C LYS A 482 -15.02 3.98 -14.91
N TYR A 483 -14.01 3.28 -14.43
CA TYR A 483 -12.86 3.83 -13.75
C TYR A 483 -11.58 3.26 -14.35
N PHE A 484 -10.53 4.05 -14.41
CA PHE A 484 -9.18 3.54 -14.60
C PHE A 484 -8.56 3.33 -13.21
N LEU A 485 -7.96 2.17 -12.98
CA LEU A 485 -7.10 1.93 -11.82
C LEU A 485 -5.71 2.50 -12.12
N HIS A 486 -5.28 3.51 -11.38
CA HIS A 486 -4.03 4.24 -11.55
C HIS A 486 -3.09 4.00 -10.37
N THR A 487 -1.78 4.10 -10.59
CA THR A 487 -0.80 4.30 -9.48
C THR A 487 -1.08 5.62 -8.75
N SER A 488 -1.08 5.61 -7.42
CA SER A 488 -1.22 6.80 -6.56
C SER A 488 0.11 7.23 -5.92
N ALA A 489 1.06 6.31 -5.80
CA ALA A 489 2.43 6.48 -5.33
C ALA A 489 3.39 5.71 -6.28
N PRO A 490 4.72 5.95 -6.23
CA PRO A 490 5.68 5.08 -6.90
C PRO A 490 5.57 3.63 -6.38
N LEU A 491 6.02 2.68 -7.19
CA LEU A 491 6.20 1.28 -6.78
C LEU A 491 7.69 1.03 -6.49
N ASP A 492 7.96 -0.07 -5.80
CA ASP A 492 9.28 -0.42 -5.24
C ASP A 492 9.27 -1.95 -5.02
N TYR A 493 10.09 -2.68 -5.77
CA TYR A 493 10.16 -4.15 -5.81
C TYR A 493 10.92 -4.71 -4.59
N GLU A 494 11.90 -3.98 -4.07
CA GLU A 494 12.70 -4.35 -2.88
C GLU A 494 11.83 -4.32 -1.63
N THR A 495 10.94 -3.32 -1.54
CA THR A 495 9.98 -3.14 -0.47
C THR A 495 8.74 -4.02 -0.65
N THR A 496 8.10 -4.10 -1.83
CA THR A 496 6.88 -4.91 -2.01
C THR A 496 6.65 -5.42 -3.45
N ARG A 497 6.94 -6.71 -3.65
CA ARG A 497 6.88 -7.41 -4.95
C ARG A 497 5.47 -7.72 -5.47
N GLU A 498 4.45 -7.71 -4.60
CA GLU A 498 3.09 -8.11 -4.97
C GLU A 498 2.03 -7.43 -4.11
N PHE A 499 1.06 -6.78 -4.74
CA PHE A 499 -0.09 -6.14 -4.10
C PHE A 499 -1.40 -6.82 -4.49
N ASN A 500 -2.24 -7.13 -3.51
CA ASN A 500 -3.61 -7.62 -3.76
C ASN A 500 -4.60 -6.44 -3.70
N VAL A 501 -4.92 -5.86 -4.84
CA VAL A 501 -5.78 -4.67 -4.96
C VAL A 501 -7.24 -5.11 -4.96
N VAL A 502 -7.87 -5.09 -3.79
CA VAL A 502 -9.30 -5.39 -3.63
C VAL A 502 -10.13 -4.16 -3.97
N ILE A 503 -10.98 -4.29 -4.98
CA ILE A 503 -11.96 -3.28 -5.38
C ILE A 503 -13.32 -3.70 -4.82
N VAL A 504 -14.01 -2.79 -4.14
CA VAL A 504 -15.36 -2.99 -3.59
C VAL A 504 -16.33 -2.03 -4.29
N ALA A 505 -17.45 -2.57 -4.74
CA ALA A 505 -18.59 -1.81 -5.22
C ALA A 505 -19.77 -1.98 -4.26
N VAL A 506 -20.48 -0.90 -3.98
CA VAL A 506 -21.67 -0.85 -3.12
C VAL A 506 -22.73 -0.05 -3.85
N ASP A 507 -23.96 -0.54 -3.90
CA ASP A 507 -25.09 0.22 -4.45
C ASP A 507 -25.51 1.40 -3.53
N SER A 508 -26.63 2.07 -3.84
CA SER A 508 -27.26 3.06 -2.97
C SER A 508 -28.65 2.62 -2.50
N GLY A 509 -28.92 1.32 -2.52
CA GLY A 509 -30.19 0.71 -2.11
C GLY A 509 -30.40 0.68 -0.60
N SER A 510 -31.51 0.09 -0.16
CA SER A 510 -31.87 0.01 1.27
C SER A 510 -32.66 -1.28 1.59
N PRO A 511 -32.01 -2.35 2.08
CA PRO A 511 -30.58 -2.43 2.46
C PRO A 511 -29.65 -2.38 1.25
N SER A 512 -28.50 -1.72 1.41
CA SER A 512 -27.48 -1.67 0.36
C SER A 512 -26.72 -2.99 0.24
N LEU A 513 -26.53 -3.47 -0.97
CA LEU A 513 -25.74 -4.66 -1.29
C LEU A 513 -24.35 -4.25 -1.83
N SER A 514 -23.42 -5.21 -1.80
CA SER A 514 -22.02 -4.96 -2.15
C SER A 514 -21.34 -6.19 -2.72
N SER A 515 -20.42 -5.99 -3.66
CA SER A 515 -19.54 -7.03 -4.17
C SER A 515 -18.07 -6.60 -4.10
N ASN A 516 -17.17 -7.55 -4.30
CA ASN A 516 -15.75 -7.28 -4.45
C ASN A 516 -15.13 -8.08 -5.59
N ASN A 517 -14.03 -7.56 -6.13
CA ASN A 517 -13.19 -8.24 -7.10
C ASN A 517 -11.74 -7.79 -6.90
N SER A 518 -10.77 -8.69 -7.10
CA SER A 518 -9.36 -8.48 -6.74
C SER A 518 -8.44 -8.51 -7.96
N LEU A 519 -7.57 -7.51 -8.08
CA LEU A 519 -6.46 -7.51 -9.02
C LEU A 519 -5.15 -7.77 -8.28
N VAL A 520 -4.44 -8.83 -8.65
CA VAL A 520 -3.06 -9.03 -8.19
C VAL A 520 -2.13 -8.20 -9.07
N VAL A 521 -1.48 -7.19 -8.50
CA VAL A 521 -0.43 -6.42 -9.17
C VAL A 521 0.92 -6.98 -8.74
N LYS A 522 1.62 -7.67 -9.63
CA LYS A 522 3.01 -8.09 -9.44
C LYS A 522 3.91 -6.96 -9.92
N VAL A 523 4.79 -6.49 -9.04
CA VAL A 523 5.82 -5.51 -9.41
C VAL A 523 6.89 -6.23 -10.22
N GLY A 524 7.38 -5.59 -11.27
CA GLY A 524 8.45 -6.05 -12.13
C GLY A 524 9.73 -5.27 -11.84
N ASP A 525 10.71 -6.01 -11.34
CA ASP A 525 12.11 -5.61 -11.13
C ASP A 525 12.72 -4.85 -12.32
N THR A 526 13.36 -3.73 -12.02
CA THR A 526 14.10 -2.85 -12.93
C THR A 526 15.49 -2.54 -12.34
N ASN A 527 16.47 -2.20 -13.19
CA ASN A 527 17.86 -2.04 -12.73
C ASN A 527 18.11 -0.63 -12.18
N ASP A 528 17.68 -0.37 -10.94
CA ASP A 528 17.72 0.95 -10.31
C ASP A 528 18.68 1.06 -9.10
N ASN A 529 19.04 -0.06 -8.45
CA ASN A 529 20.09 -0.09 -7.44
C ASN A 529 21.46 -0.43 -8.07
N PRO A 530 22.55 0.24 -7.65
CA PRO A 530 23.91 -0.10 -8.08
C PRO A 530 24.58 -1.09 -7.10
N PRO A 531 25.52 -1.95 -7.56
CA PRO A 531 26.23 -2.87 -6.67
C PRO A 531 26.98 -2.17 -5.53
N VAL A 532 26.63 -2.46 -4.27
CA VAL A 532 27.22 -1.79 -3.09
C VAL A 532 28.24 -2.69 -2.40
N PHE A 533 29.47 -2.21 -2.23
CA PHE A 533 30.48 -2.84 -1.36
C PHE A 533 30.23 -2.52 0.11
N GLY A 534 30.28 -3.52 0.99
CA GLY A 534 30.10 -3.34 2.44
C GLY A 534 31.20 -2.54 3.14
N GLN A 535 32.31 -2.25 2.45
CA GLN A 535 33.40 -1.39 2.91
C GLN A 535 33.87 -0.50 1.75
N SER A 536 34.06 0.80 2.00
CA SER A 536 34.58 1.76 1.00
C SER A 536 36.09 1.67 0.78
N VAL A 537 36.80 1.10 1.75
CA VAL A 537 38.22 0.79 1.71
C VAL A 537 38.43 -0.59 2.34
N VAL A 538 39.16 -1.48 1.67
CA VAL A 538 39.56 -2.79 2.17
C VAL A 538 41.07 -2.81 2.28
N GLU A 539 41.60 -2.81 3.50
CA GLU A 539 43.04 -2.83 3.77
C GLU A 539 43.47 -4.22 4.22
N VAL A 540 44.52 -4.77 3.59
CA VAL A 540 45.06 -6.10 3.86
C VAL A 540 46.58 -6.07 3.96
N TYR A 541 47.12 -6.87 4.88
CA TYR A 541 48.56 -7.12 5.00
C TYR A 541 48.88 -8.44 4.30
N PHE A 542 49.74 -8.40 3.29
CA PHE A 542 50.08 -9.57 2.48
C PHE A 542 51.61 -9.70 2.38
N PRO A 543 52.20 -10.86 2.71
CA PRO A 543 53.65 -10.99 2.76
C PRO A 543 54.27 -10.90 1.36
N GLU A 544 55.45 -10.28 1.29
CA GLU A 544 56.32 -10.39 0.11
C GLU A 544 56.87 -11.81 -0.06
N ASN A 545 57.65 -12.08 -1.11
CA ASN A 545 58.14 -13.44 -1.40
C ASN A 545 56.99 -14.47 -1.35
N ASN A 546 55.86 -14.10 -1.95
CA ASN A 546 54.64 -14.91 -2.10
C ASN A 546 54.73 -15.85 -3.31
N ILE A 547 53.73 -16.71 -3.45
CA ILE A 547 53.60 -17.55 -4.65
C ILE A 547 52.68 -16.85 -5.68
N PRO A 548 53.05 -16.77 -6.97
CA PRO A 548 52.14 -16.32 -8.02
C PRO A 548 50.91 -17.23 -8.13
N GLY A 549 49.72 -16.63 -8.16
CA GLY A 549 48.41 -17.30 -8.07
C GLY A 549 47.83 -17.40 -6.66
N GLU A 550 48.55 -16.91 -5.64
CA GLU A 550 48.06 -16.84 -4.26
C GLU A 550 46.98 -15.75 -4.08
N ARG A 551 46.04 -15.96 -3.16
CA ARG A 551 44.93 -15.03 -2.90
C ARG A 551 45.29 -14.01 -1.83
N VAL A 552 45.16 -12.74 -2.19
CA VAL A 552 45.47 -11.57 -1.36
C VAL A 552 44.28 -11.15 -0.50
N ALA A 553 43.09 -11.13 -1.11
CA ALA A 553 41.85 -10.70 -0.48
C ALA A 553 40.63 -11.29 -1.22
N THR A 554 39.45 -11.15 -0.63
CA THR A 554 38.16 -11.32 -1.31
C THR A 554 37.36 -10.05 -1.07
N VAL A 555 36.76 -9.46 -2.11
CA VAL A 555 35.83 -8.33 -1.97
C VAL A 555 34.41 -8.76 -2.31
N LEU A 556 33.44 -8.28 -1.53
CA LEU A 556 32.03 -8.58 -1.73
C LEU A 556 31.26 -7.27 -1.93
N ALA A 557 30.62 -7.17 -3.09
CA ALA A 557 29.50 -6.27 -3.33
C ALA A 557 28.19 -7.06 -3.24
N THR A 558 27.13 -6.36 -2.87
CA THR A 558 25.75 -6.86 -2.87
C THR A 558 24.88 -5.87 -3.63
N ASP A 559 24.01 -6.40 -4.48
CA ASP A 559 22.96 -5.62 -5.12
C ASP A 559 21.61 -5.88 -4.43
N ALA A 560 20.65 -4.99 -4.64
CA ALA A 560 19.31 -5.09 -4.05
C ALA A 560 18.29 -5.72 -5.00
N ASP A 561 18.47 -5.50 -6.31
CA ASP A 561 17.60 -5.94 -7.40
C ASP A 561 17.54 -7.49 -7.55
N SER A 562 17.00 -8.01 -8.65
CA SER A 562 16.77 -9.45 -8.85
C SER A 562 17.25 -10.00 -10.19
N GLY A 563 17.49 -11.31 -10.21
CA GLY A 563 17.86 -12.05 -11.42
C GLY A 563 19.17 -11.54 -12.03
N LYS A 564 19.08 -10.86 -13.16
CA LYS A 564 20.24 -10.28 -13.88
C LYS A 564 20.67 -8.92 -13.37
N ASN A 565 19.73 -8.17 -12.79
CA ASN A 565 20.00 -6.83 -12.30
C ASN A 565 20.88 -6.90 -11.04
N ALA A 566 20.71 -7.94 -10.22
CA ALA A 566 21.66 -8.27 -9.15
C ALA A 566 22.81 -9.23 -9.51
N GLU A 567 23.00 -9.59 -10.80
CA GLU A 567 24.04 -10.55 -11.20
C GLU A 567 25.40 -9.85 -11.39
N ILE A 568 26.15 -9.68 -10.30
CA ILE A 568 27.40 -8.91 -10.28
C ILE A 568 28.52 -9.55 -11.13
N ALA A 569 29.36 -8.70 -11.71
CA ALA A 569 30.69 -9.01 -12.26
C ALA A 569 31.75 -8.03 -11.70
N TYR A 570 32.86 -8.57 -11.19
CA TYR A 570 33.97 -7.80 -10.62
C TYR A 570 35.08 -7.50 -11.64
N SER A 571 35.77 -6.37 -11.46
CA SER A 571 36.87 -5.94 -12.33
C SER A 571 37.86 -5.02 -11.61
N LEU A 572 39.16 -5.14 -11.89
CA LEU A 572 40.19 -4.21 -11.40
C LEU A 572 40.32 -2.98 -12.30
N ASP A 573 40.91 -1.91 -11.78
CA ASP A 573 41.45 -0.83 -12.63
C ASP A 573 42.68 -1.32 -13.43
N SER A 574 42.77 -0.83 -14.66
CA SER A 574 43.85 -1.02 -15.62
C SER A 574 45.26 -0.81 -15.06
N ALA A 575 45.43 0.08 -14.08
CA ALA A 575 46.72 0.46 -13.51
C ALA A 575 47.46 -0.69 -12.78
N VAL A 576 46.74 -1.74 -12.33
CA VAL A 576 47.33 -2.89 -11.62
C VAL A 576 47.24 -4.22 -12.39
N MET A 577 46.65 -4.21 -13.60
CA MET A 577 46.48 -5.41 -14.40
C MET A 577 47.84 -5.95 -14.86
N GLY A 578 48.22 -7.09 -14.29
CA GLY A 578 49.53 -7.73 -14.47
C GLY A 578 50.20 -8.08 -13.14
N ILE A 579 50.04 -7.22 -12.12
CA ILE A 579 50.47 -7.49 -10.74
C ILE A 579 49.36 -8.24 -9.99
N PHE A 580 48.13 -7.73 -10.09
CA PHE A 580 46.94 -8.37 -9.52
C PHE A 580 45.95 -8.77 -10.61
N ALA A 581 45.13 -9.77 -10.29
CA ALA A 581 43.94 -10.18 -11.02
C ALA A 581 42.77 -10.28 -10.03
N ILE A 582 41.54 -10.28 -10.56
CA ILE A 582 40.34 -10.59 -9.78
C ILE A 582 39.52 -11.62 -10.54
N ASP A 583 38.97 -12.59 -9.82
CA ASP A 583 37.97 -13.50 -10.35
C ASP A 583 36.63 -12.75 -10.52
N PRO A 584 36.02 -12.74 -11.72
CA PRO A 584 34.90 -11.86 -12.02
C PRO A 584 33.60 -12.25 -11.33
N ASP A 585 33.44 -13.51 -10.90
CA ASP A 585 32.18 -13.99 -10.31
C ASP A 585 32.26 -14.09 -8.76
N SER A 586 33.44 -14.38 -8.20
CA SER A 586 33.64 -14.53 -6.75
C SER A 586 34.24 -13.31 -6.04
N GLY A 587 34.91 -12.40 -6.76
CA GLY A 587 35.59 -11.25 -6.16
C GLY A 587 36.90 -11.58 -5.44
N ASP A 588 37.44 -12.79 -5.62
CA ASP A 588 38.75 -13.19 -5.12
C ASP A 588 39.88 -12.45 -5.87
N ILE A 589 40.72 -11.71 -5.15
CA ILE A 589 41.87 -10.97 -5.66
C ILE A 589 43.11 -11.86 -5.55
N LEU A 590 43.71 -12.16 -6.69
CA LEU A 590 44.92 -12.98 -6.81
C LEU A 590 46.13 -12.11 -7.18
N VAL A 591 47.32 -12.47 -6.70
CA VAL A 591 48.58 -11.84 -7.11
C VAL A 591 49.28 -12.69 -8.18
N ASN A 592 49.62 -12.07 -9.32
CA ASN A 592 50.21 -12.74 -10.48
C ASN A 592 51.74 -12.68 -10.51
N THR A 593 52.35 -11.88 -9.64
CA THR A 593 53.81 -11.73 -9.50
C THR A 593 54.27 -12.17 -8.11
N VAL A 594 55.58 -12.17 -7.90
CA VAL A 594 56.13 -12.06 -6.54
C VAL A 594 56.14 -10.57 -6.18
N LEU A 595 55.77 -10.24 -4.94
CA LEU A 595 55.91 -8.89 -4.37
C LEU A 595 57.25 -8.77 -3.63
N ASP A 596 57.76 -7.55 -3.59
CA ASP A 596 59.07 -7.11 -3.12
C ASP A 596 58.82 -5.75 -2.43
N ARG A 597 59.05 -5.66 -1.12
CA ARG A 597 58.70 -4.48 -0.31
C ARG A 597 59.74 -3.38 -0.44
N GLU A 598 60.99 -3.72 -0.74
CA GLU A 598 62.11 -2.79 -0.99
C GLU A 598 61.81 -1.97 -2.25
N GLN A 599 61.18 -2.61 -3.24
CA GLN A 599 60.67 -1.98 -4.45
C GLN A 599 59.34 -1.26 -4.24
N THR A 600 58.36 -1.84 -3.55
CA THR A 600 57.04 -1.20 -3.32
C THR A 600 56.35 -1.73 -2.05
N ASP A 601 56.30 -0.92 -0.99
CA ASP A 601 55.71 -1.32 0.29
C ASP A 601 54.18 -1.25 0.36
N ARG A 602 53.52 -0.58 -0.61
CA ARG A 602 52.06 -0.38 -0.60
C ARG A 602 51.48 -0.23 -2.00
N TYR A 603 50.48 -1.05 -2.32
CA TYR A 603 49.63 -0.88 -3.52
C TYR A 603 48.26 -0.34 -3.12
N GLU A 604 47.73 0.60 -3.91
CA GLU A 604 46.37 1.14 -3.74
C GLU A 604 45.68 1.18 -5.12
N PHE A 605 44.54 0.51 -5.24
CA PHE A 605 43.80 0.39 -6.50
C PHE A 605 42.29 0.26 -6.28
N LYS A 606 41.51 0.49 -7.34
CA LYS A 606 40.06 0.30 -7.29
C LYS A 606 39.63 -1.06 -7.81
N VAL A 607 38.64 -1.63 -7.14
CA VAL A 607 37.81 -2.71 -7.68
C VAL A 607 36.44 -2.12 -8.01
N ASN A 608 35.93 -2.44 -9.19
CA ASN A 608 34.60 -2.07 -9.65
C ASN A 608 33.72 -3.32 -9.73
N ALA A 609 32.55 -3.27 -9.09
CA ALA A 609 31.48 -4.23 -9.28
C ALA A 609 30.45 -3.63 -10.24
N LYS A 610 29.97 -4.42 -11.20
CA LYS A 610 28.92 -4.02 -12.16
C LYS A 610 27.84 -5.08 -12.18
N ASP A 611 26.59 -4.69 -12.39
CA ASP A 611 25.53 -5.65 -12.69
C ASP A 611 25.64 -6.21 -14.13
N LYS A 612 24.66 -7.04 -14.50
CA LYS A 612 24.42 -7.53 -15.87
C LYS A 612 23.03 -7.09 -16.38
N GLY A 613 22.48 -6.02 -15.83
CA GLY A 613 21.21 -5.42 -16.22
C GLY A 613 21.34 -4.39 -17.34
N ILE A 614 20.26 -3.63 -17.59
CA ILE A 614 20.18 -2.64 -18.67
C ILE A 614 19.30 -1.46 -18.21
N PRO A 615 19.85 -0.25 -17.99
CA PRO A 615 21.27 0.13 -18.13
C PRO A 615 22.15 -0.57 -17.07
N VAL A 616 23.44 -0.76 -17.39
CA VAL A 616 24.41 -1.29 -16.42
C VAL A 616 24.82 -0.18 -15.45
N LEU A 617 24.60 -0.43 -14.15
CA LEU A 617 25.10 0.35 -13.03
C LEU A 617 26.40 -0.26 -12.48
N GLN A 618 27.07 0.48 -11.59
CA GLN A 618 28.35 0.05 -11.02
C GLN A 618 28.66 0.73 -9.69
N GLY A 619 29.29 -0.01 -8.78
CA GLY A 619 29.93 0.51 -7.57
C GLY A 619 31.45 0.32 -7.61
N SER A 620 32.18 1.00 -6.72
CA SER A 620 33.64 0.84 -6.58
C SER A 620 34.09 0.90 -5.12
N THR A 621 35.04 0.05 -4.75
CA THR A 621 35.78 0.14 -3.48
C THR A 621 37.29 0.28 -3.74
N THR A 622 38.03 0.86 -2.79
CA THR A 622 39.50 0.94 -2.87
C THR A 622 40.11 -0.21 -2.06
N VAL A 623 40.98 -1.00 -2.69
CA VAL A 623 41.79 -2.01 -2.01
C VAL A 623 43.18 -1.43 -1.75
N ILE A 624 43.66 -1.59 -0.52
CA ILE A 624 45.02 -1.24 -0.09
C ILE A 624 45.72 -2.54 0.29
N VAL A 625 46.75 -2.92 -0.46
CA VAL A 625 47.64 -4.04 -0.10
C VAL A 625 48.89 -3.45 0.51
N GLN A 626 49.03 -3.60 1.83
CA GLN A 626 50.24 -3.31 2.58
C GLN A 626 51.15 -4.52 2.46
N VAL A 627 52.34 -4.35 1.86
CA VAL A 627 53.29 -5.46 1.69
C VAL A 627 54.00 -5.71 3.02
N ALA A 628 53.86 -6.92 3.56
CA ALA A 628 54.38 -7.28 4.86
C ALA A 628 55.80 -7.87 4.73
N ASP A 629 56.69 -7.29 5.53
CA ASP A 629 58.15 -7.46 5.55
C ASP A 629 58.59 -8.87 5.97
N LYS A 630 59.59 -9.43 5.30
CA LYS A 630 60.33 -10.66 5.62
C LYS A 630 61.83 -10.37 5.71
N ASN A 631 62.57 -11.20 6.45
CA ASN A 631 64.02 -11.07 6.65
C ASN A 631 64.79 -11.57 5.41
N ASP A 632 64.69 -10.82 4.32
CA ASP A 632 65.01 -11.17 2.94
C ASP A 632 66.37 -10.61 2.48
N ASN A 633 66.81 -9.49 3.05
CA ASN A 633 68.14 -8.92 2.83
C ASN A 633 69.15 -9.36 3.92
N ASP A 634 70.41 -8.98 3.76
CA ASP A 634 71.47 -9.19 4.76
C ASP A 634 72.00 -7.83 5.24
N PRO A 635 72.26 -7.66 6.56
CA PRO A 635 72.84 -6.44 7.09
C PRO A 635 74.15 -6.07 6.39
N LYS A 636 74.28 -4.83 5.91
CA LYS A 636 75.39 -4.42 5.05
C LYS A 636 76.22 -3.29 5.65
N PHE A 637 77.50 -3.57 5.92
CA PHE A 637 78.47 -2.54 6.26
C PHE A 637 78.76 -1.64 5.05
N MET A 638 78.96 -0.34 5.32
CA MET A 638 79.35 0.65 4.29
C MET A 638 80.77 0.45 3.75
N GLN A 639 81.61 -0.34 4.44
CA GLN A 639 82.99 -0.67 4.07
C GLN A 639 83.30 -2.10 4.52
N ASP A 640 84.00 -2.88 3.68
CA ASP A 640 84.48 -4.23 4.05
C ASP A 640 85.64 -4.15 5.06
N ILE A 641 86.40 -3.05 5.02
CA ILE A 641 87.53 -2.74 5.90
C ILE A 641 87.42 -1.28 6.36
N PHE A 642 87.17 -1.07 7.65
CA PHE A 642 87.26 0.24 8.29
C PHE A 642 88.70 0.46 8.78
N THR A 643 89.26 1.64 8.54
CA THR A 643 90.61 2.00 9.03
C THR A 643 90.52 3.21 9.96
N PHE A 644 91.09 3.07 11.16
CA PHE A 644 91.11 4.11 12.18
C PHE A 644 92.55 4.37 12.67
N TYR A 645 92.77 5.58 13.18
CA TYR A 645 94.04 6.03 13.73
C TYR A 645 93.78 6.63 15.11
N VAL A 646 94.55 6.20 16.11
CA VAL A 646 94.38 6.60 17.51
C VAL A 646 95.73 6.97 18.11
N LYS A 647 95.81 8.03 18.90
CA LYS A 647 97.01 8.31 19.71
C LYS A 647 97.17 7.24 20.79
N GLU A 648 98.40 6.90 21.13
CA GLU A 648 98.67 6.16 22.36
C GLU A 648 98.40 6.99 23.62
N ASN A 649 98.57 6.38 24.79
CA ASN A 649 98.24 6.97 26.10
C ASN A 649 96.76 7.45 26.24
N LEU A 650 95.90 7.14 25.25
CA LEU A 650 94.48 7.44 25.28
C LEU A 650 93.80 6.74 26.46
N GLN A 651 92.93 7.45 27.17
CA GLN A 651 92.33 6.94 28.40
C GLN A 651 91.38 5.75 28.12
N PRO A 652 91.32 4.74 29.00
CA PRO A 652 90.34 3.66 28.92
C PRO A 652 88.90 4.17 28.80
N ASN A 653 88.09 3.50 27.98
CA ASN A 653 86.71 3.85 27.60
C ASN A 653 86.60 5.09 26.67
N SER A 654 87.66 5.38 25.90
CA SER A 654 87.62 6.41 24.85
C SER A 654 87.19 5.82 23.51
N PRO A 655 86.44 6.57 22.66
CA PRO A 655 86.07 6.12 21.32
C PRO A 655 87.29 6.10 20.39
N VAL A 656 87.47 5.00 19.66
CA VAL A 656 88.58 4.79 18.69
C VAL A 656 88.12 4.83 17.23
N GLY A 657 86.81 4.65 16.98
CA GLY A 657 86.23 4.62 15.65
C GLY A 657 84.72 4.38 15.69
N MET A 658 84.06 4.42 14.54
CA MET A 658 82.63 4.17 14.42
C MET A 658 82.36 3.42 13.11
N VAL A 659 81.66 2.28 13.19
CA VAL A 659 81.28 1.47 12.01
C VAL A 659 79.81 1.69 11.68
N THR A 660 79.50 1.82 10.39
CA THR A 660 78.14 2.05 9.90
C THR A 660 77.65 0.86 9.09
N VAL A 661 76.57 0.25 9.56
CA VAL A 661 75.78 -0.79 8.90
C VAL A 661 74.42 -0.20 8.48
N MET A 662 73.85 -0.74 7.40
CA MET A 662 72.49 -0.48 6.95
C MET A 662 71.84 -1.80 6.58
N ASP A 663 70.54 -1.92 6.83
CA ASP A 663 69.70 -2.96 6.26
C ASP A 663 68.67 -2.34 5.29
N ALA A 664 68.05 -3.17 4.45
CA ALA A 664 66.98 -2.78 3.53
C ALA A 664 65.58 -3.12 4.08
N ASP A 665 65.50 -4.09 5.00
CA ASP A 665 64.25 -4.61 5.57
C ASP A 665 63.62 -3.62 6.59
N LYS A 666 62.53 -3.99 7.29
CA LYS A 666 61.71 -3.04 8.08
C LYS A 666 61.49 -3.49 9.52
N GLY A 667 61.59 -2.54 10.45
CA GLY A 667 61.35 -2.80 11.87
C GLY A 667 62.40 -3.76 12.43
N ARG A 668 61.97 -4.94 12.91
CA ARG A 668 62.86 -5.90 13.58
C ARG A 668 63.87 -6.57 12.64
N ASN A 669 63.51 -6.73 11.37
CA ASN A 669 64.39 -7.29 10.34
C ASN A 669 65.53 -6.31 9.97
N ALA A 670 65.36 -5.02 10.27
CA ALA A 670 66.43 -4.01 10.21
C ALA A 670 66.93 -3.53 11.59
N GLU A 671 66.55 -4.22 12.68
CA GLU A 671 66.96 -3.88 14.06
C GLU A 671 68.34 -4.46 14.34
N MET A 672 69.37 -3.78 13.84
CA MET A 672 70.75 -4.25 13.88
C MET A 672 71.31 -4.30 15.31
N SER A 673 72.02 -5.39 15.61
CA SER A 673 72.86 -5.56 16.80
C SER A 673 74.31 -5.83 16.40
N LEU A 674 75.25 -5.20 17.10
CA LEU A 674 76.66 -5.14 16.76
C LEU A 674 77.53 -5.85 17.80
N TYR A 675 78.44 -6.69 17.31
CA TYR A 675 79.31 -7.54 18.11
C TYR A 675 80.76 -7.45 17.59
N ILE A 676 81.73 -7.78 18.45
CA ILE A 676 83.11 -8.02 18.05
C ILE A 676 83.33 -9.54 18.11
N GLU A 677 83.72 -10.14 16.98
CA GLU A 677 83.81 -11.61 16.84
C GLU A 677 85.03 -12.19 17.59
N GLU A 678 86.10 -11.41 17.69
CA GLU A 678 87.35 -11.80 18.34
C GLU A 678 87.44 -11.18 19.74
N ASN A 679 86.98 -11.95 20.74
CA ASN A 679 86.72 -11.48 22.10
C ASN A 679 88.00 -11.25 22.95
N SER A 680 88.81 -10.28 22.53
CA SER A 680 90.09 -9.90 23.13
C SER A 680 89.98 -9.15 24.47
N ASN A 681 88.78 -8.66 24.82
CA ASN A 681 88.53 -7.67 25.87
C ASN A 681 89.27 -6.32 25.70
N ILE A 682 89.91 -6.04 24.56
CA ILE A 682 90.63 -4.76 24.28
C ILE A 682 89.67 -3.69 23.76
N PHE A 683 88.59 -4.11 23.09
CA PHE A 683 87.60 -3.26 22.45
C PHE A 683 86.18 -3.65 22.87
N SER A 684 85.29 -2.66 22.91
CA SER A 684 83.85 -2.85 23.07
C SER A 684 83.11 -2.00 22.03
N ILE A 685 82.00 -2.50 21.49
CA ILE A 685 81.17 -1.78 20.51
C ILE A 685 79.80 -1.42 21.12
N GLU A 686 79.35 -0.20 20.87
CA GLU A 686 78.05 0.30 21.31
C GLU A 686 76.99 0.02 20.23
N ASN A 687 75.91 -0.67 20.63
CA ASN A 687 74.93 -1.25 19.72
C ASN A 687 74.22 -0.18 18.87
N ASP A 688 73.78 0.91 19.51
CA ASP A 688 72.92 1.93 18.92
C ASP A 688 73.67 2.93 18.02
N THR A 689 74.99 3.04 18.17
CA THR A 689 75.83 4.05 17.48
C THR A 689 76.88 3.44 16.55
N GLY A 690 77.21 2.16 16.72
CA GLY A 690 78.36 1.52 16.08
C GLY A 690 79.71 2.08 16.53
N THR A 691 79.76 2.87 17.61
CA THR A 691 81.00 3.42 18.16
C THR A 691 81.79 2.31 18.85
N ILE A 692 83.06 2.19 18.49
CA ILE A 692 84.01 1.28 19.11
C ILE A 692 84.81 2.08 20.14
N TYR A 693 84.88 1.57 21.37
CA TYR A 693 85.64 2.13 22.48
C TYR A 693 86.79 1.21 22.86
N SER A 694 87.93 1.77 23.28
CA SER A 694 88.99 1.00 23.93
C SER A 694 88.62 0.68 25.38
N THR A 695 88.96 -0.50 25.88
CA THR A 695 88.78 -0.85 27.30
C THR A 695 90.01 -0.52 28.15
N MET A 696 91.12 -0.22 27.48
CA MET A 696 92.44 0.06 28.04
C MET A 696 93.12 1.21 27.28
N SER A 697 94.25 1.68 27.78
CA SER A 697 95.15 2.58 27.06
C SER A 697 96.05 1.79 26.11
N PHE A 698 96.44 2.42 25.00
CA PHE A 698 97.45 1.87 24.08
C PHE A 698 98.84 2.37 24.44
N ASP A 699 99.82 1.52 24.14
CA ASP A 699 101.28 1.64 24.31
C ASP A 699 101.84 1.17 22.95
N ARG A 700 102.48 2.07 22.21
CA ARG A 700 102.84 1.86 20.81
C ARG A 700 104.15 1.06 20.69
N GLU A 701 105.08 1.25 21.61
CA GLU A 701 106.33 0.48 21.75
C GLU A 701 106.03 -1.00 21.99
N HIS A 702 104.91 -1.31 22.66
CA HIS A 702 104.39 -2.66 22.80
C HIS A 702 103.62 -3.14 21.56
N GLN A 703 102.64 -2.38 21.06
CA GLN A 703 101.83 -2.80 19.91
C GLN A 703 101.29 -1.64 19.05
N THR A 704 101.88 -1.49 17.87
CA THR A 704 101.57 -0.43 16.88
C THR A 704 100.24 -0.59 16.13
N THR A 705 99.65 -1.80 16.06
CA THR A 705 98.48 -2.09 15.22
C THR A 705 97.58 -3.17 15.82
N TYR A 706 96.27 -2.98 15.71
CA TYR A 706 95.25 -3.97 16.04
C TYR A 706 94.38 -4.25 14.81
N THR A 707 94.00 -5.51 14.62
CA THR A 707 93.05 -5.93 13.58
C THR A 707 92.07 -6.91 14.20
N PHE A 708 90.78 -6.69 13.98
CA PHE A 708 89.70 -7.54 14.50
C PHE A 708 88.47 -7.46 13.59
N ARG A 709 87.48 -8.33 13.81
CA ARG A 709 86.21 -8.32 13.07
C ARG A 709 85.04 -7.80 13.90
N VAL A 710 84.25 -6.94 13.28
CA VAL A 710 82.91 -6.57 13.76
C VAL A 710 81.86 -7.39 12.99
N LYS A 711 80.80 -7.80 13.68
CA LYS A 711 79.66 -8.53 13.14
C LYS A 711 78.38 -7.77 13.40
N ALA A 712 77.58 -7.57 12.36
CA ALA A 712 76.20 -7.10 12.48
C ALA A 712 75.25 -8.29 12.37
N VAL A 713 74.19 -8.30 13.17
CA VAL A 713 73.11 -9.30 13.19
C VAL A 713 71.79 -8.55 13.33
N ASP A 714 70.81 -8.79 12.48
CA ASP A 714 69.47 -8.23 12.62
C ASP A 714 68.64 -8.92 13.72
N GLY A 715 67.45 -8.36 13.99
CA GLY A 715 66.47 -8.88 14.94
C GLY A 715 65.41 -9.80 14.32
N GLY A 716 65.59 -10.24 13.07
CA GLY A 716 64.66 -11.09 12.34
C GLY A 716 64.62 -12.55 12.81
N ASP A 717 63.78 -13.37 12.19
CA ASP A 717 63.68 -14.82 12.45
C ASP A 717 63.47 -15.60 11.13
N PRO A 718 64.46 -16.37 10.64
CA PRO A 718 65.80 -16.51 11.20
C PRO A 718 66.62 -15.21 11.07
N PRO A 719 67.45 -14.85 12.07
CA PRO A 719 68.30 -13.68 11.99
C PRO A 719 69.45 -13.89 11.00
N ARG A 720 69.83 -12.84 10.28
CA ARG A 720 70.91 -12.84 9.29
C ARG A 720 72.08 -12.00 9.80
N SER A 721 73.19 -11.97 9.06
CA SER A 721 74.41 -11.31 9.55
C SER A 721 75.50 -11.11 8.51
N ALA A 722 76.25 -10.02 8.64
CA ALA A 722 77.51 -9.80 7.93
C ALA A 722 78.66 -9.42 8.87
N THR A 723 79.88 -9.41 8.33
CA THR A 723 81.11 -9.08 9.06
C THR A 723 81.96 -8.09 8.27
N ALA A 724 82.53 -7.09 8.95
CA ALA A 724 83.56 -6.21 8.39
C ALA A 724 84.85 -6.28 9.24
N THR A 725 85.98 -5.96 8.62
CA THR A 725 87.28 -5.91 9.31
C THR A 725 87.54 -4.49 9.81
N VAL A 726 88.12 -4.36 11.00
CA VAL A 726 88.59 -3.09 11.55
C VAL A 726 90.10 -3.15 11.71
N SER A 727 90.80 -2.18 11.13
CA SER A 727 92.25 -1.97 11.26
C SER A 727 92.50 -0.68 12.02
N LEU A 728 93.04 -0.78 13.22
CA LEU A 728 93.36 0.34 14.09
C LEU A 728 94.88 0.50 14.20
N PHE A 729 95.39 1.66 13.79
CA PHE A 729 96.80 2.02 13.92
C PHE A 729 97.00 2.95 15.12
N VAL A 730 97.99 2.62 15.95
CA VAL A 730 98.41 3.46 17.08
C VAL A 730 99.43 4.49 16.57
N MET A 731 99.20 5.75 16.93
CA MET A 731 100.03 6.90 16.61
C MET A 731 100.89 7.31 17.80
N ASP A 732 102.13 7.63 17.47
CA ASP A 732 103.24 8.01 18.35
C ASP A 732 103.02 9.34 19.08
N GLU A 733 103.18 9.35 20.42
CA GLU A 733 103.26 10.55 21.26
C GLU A 733 104.59 10.58 22.01
N ASN A 734 105.20 11.76 22.21
CA ASN A 734 106.54 11.91 22.81
C ASN A 734 106.54 11.68 24.34
N ASP A 735 106.35 10.44 24.80
CA ASP A 735 106.21 10.09 26.21
C ASP A 735 107.48 9.47 26.83
N ASN A 736 108.37 8.89 26.03
CA ASN A 736 109.71 8.51 26.45
C ASN A 736 110.64 9.75 26.49
N ALA A 737 111.92 9.53 26.77
CA ALA A 737 112.90 10.59 26.92
C ALA A 737 114.32 10.10 26.61
N PRO A 738 115.19 10.94 26.01
CA PRO A 738 116.40 10.45 25.35
C PRO A 738 117.41 9.85 26.31
N THR A 739 117.76 8.59 26.10
CA THR A 739 118.65 7.84 26.98
C THR A 739 120.10 7.91 26.50
N VAL A 740 120.99 8.49 27.31
CA VAL A 740 122.42 8.64 26.96
C VAL A 740 123.16 7.33 27.15
N THR A 741 123.75 6.80 26.08
CA THR A 741 124.51 5.55 26.07
C THR A 741 126.02 5.78 26.24
N LEU A 742 126.57 6.87 25.68
CA LEU A 742 127.95 7.33 25.86
C LEU A 742 128.04 8.88 25.92
N PRO A 743 129.05 9.46 26.59
CA PRO A 743 130.04 8.81 27.45
C PRO A 743 129.46 8.47 28.84
N LYS A 744 130.17 7.61 29.59
CA LYS A 744 129.80 7.33 30.99
C LYS A 744 130.35 8.42 31.89
N ASN A 745 129.56 8.88 32.88
CA ASN A 745 129.85 10.03 33.77
C ASN A 745 131.19 10.03 34.54
N VAL A 746 131.97 8.94 34.52
CA VAL A 746 133.29 8.81 35.18
C VAL A 746 134.45 8.81 34.17
N SER A 747 134.15 8.74 32.87
CA SER A 747 135.16 8.72 31.80
C SER A 747 135.59 10.11 31.37
N TYR A 748 136.85 10.26 30.94
CA TYR A 748 137.41 11.53 30.49
C TYR A 748 138.24 11.40 29.21
N THR A 749 138.28 12.46 28.41
CA THR A 749 139.24 12.59 27.29
C THR A 749 140.46 13.38 27.75
N LEU A 750 141.67 12.88 27.50
CA LEU A 750 142.90 13.67 27.54
C LEU A 750 143.00 14.52 26.26
N LEU A 751 143.14 15.84 26.41
CA LEU A 751 143.29 16.77 25.28
C LEU A 751 144.65 17.50 25.36
N PRO A 752 145.64 17.14 24.53
CA PRO A 752 146.94 17.81 24.51
C PRO A 752 146.84 19.30 24.17
N PRO A 753 147.63 20.19 24.81
CA PRO A 753 147.70 21.62 24.48
C PRO A 753 148.16 21.91 23.05
N SER A 754 148.83 20.96 22.40
CA SER A 754 149.25 21.01 20.99
C SER A 754 148.13 20.64 20.00
N SER A 755 146.93 20.26 20.48
CA SER A 755 145.79 19.92 19.63
C SER A 755 145.37 21.10 18.76
N ASN A 756 145.14 20.83 17.48
CA ASN A 756 144.67 21.82 16.52
C ASN A 756 143.20 22.17 16.76
N VAL A 757 142.81 23.37 16.32
CA VAL A 757 141.39 23.74 16.19
C VAL A 757 140.72 22.73 15.23
N ARG A 758 139.49 22.32 15.55
CA ARG A 758 138.73 21.17 15.00
C ARG A 758 139.23 19.77 15.39
N THR A 759 140.05 19.62 16.44
CA THR A 759 140.28 18.31 17.05
C THR A 759 138.99 17.82 17.71
N VAL A 760 138.55 16.59 17.39
CA VAL A 760 137.43 15.92 18.08
C VAL A 760 137.88 15.51 19.48
N VAL A 761 137.01 15.75 20.47
CA VAL A 761 137.30 15.59 21.90
C VAL A 761 136.44 14.48 22.51
N ALA A 762 135.16 14.42 22.17
CA ALA A 762 134.27 13.35 22.62
C ALA A 762 133.10 13.24 21.64
N THR A 763 132.34 12.15 21.74
CA THR A 763 131.03 12.03 21.11
C THR A 763 130.04 11.66 22.21
N VAL A 764 128.95 12.41 22.31
CA VAL A 764 127.77 12.02 23.09
C VAL A 764 126.84 11.25 22.17
N LEU A 765 126.36 10.10 22.62
CA LEU A 765 125.43 9.25 21.89
C LEU A 765 124.26 8.92 22.80
N ALA A 766 123.05 9.11 22.28
CA ALA A 766 121.80 8.78 22.96
C ALA A 766 120.85 8.04 22.00
N THR A 767 119.79 7.47 22.56
CA THR A 767 118.72 6.74 21.87
C THR A 767 117.39 7.02 22.53
N ASP A 768 116.34 7.19 21.74
CA ASP A 768 114.95 7.20 22.22
C ASP A 768 114.18 5.94 21.82
N SER A 769 112.96 5.80 22.34
CA SER A 769 112.06 4.66 22.05
C SER A 769 110.88 5.01 21.14
N ASP A 770 110.52 6.29 21.08
CA ASP A 770 109.46 6.87 20.23
C ASP A 770 109.83 6.79 18.72
N ASP A 771 109.08 7.44 17.82
CA ASP A 771 109.29 7.37 16.36
C ASP A 771 109.31 8.73 15.66
N GLY A 772 109.86 8.74 14.45
CA GLY A 772 109.95 9.93 13.59
C GLY A 772 110.65 11.10 14.28
N ILE A 773 109.90 12.16 14.56
CA ILE A 773 110.41 13.39 15.19
C ILE A 773 110.55 13.28 16.71
N ASN A 774 109.83 12.36 17.36
CA ASN A 774 109.86 12.18 18.80
C ASN A 774 111.16 11.45 19.21
N ALA A 775 111.74 10.65 18.31
CA ALA A 775 113.09 10.09 18.46
C ALA A 775 114.22 10.87 17.73
N ASP A 776 113.96 12.06 17.18
CA ASP A 776 114.97 12.84 16.45
C ASP A 776 115.81 13.73 17.39
N LEU A 777 117.05 13.33 17.65
CA LEU A 777 117.87 13.81 18.77
C LEU A 777 118.79 14.99 18.43
N ASN A 778 118.66 16.04 19.22
CA ASN A 778 119.45 17.27 19.15
C ASN A 778 120.38 17.38 20.37
N TYR A 779 121.64 17.81 20.14
CA TYR A 779 122.72 17.82 21.12
C TYR A 779 123.26 19.23 21.36
N SER A 780 123.33 19.71 22.61
CA SER A 780 123.81 21.06 22.95
C SER A 780 124.67 21.13 24.21
N ILE A 781 125.69 22.00 24.25
CA ILE A 781 126.47 22.28 25.47
C ILE A 781 125.79 23.41 26.25
N VAL A 782 125.19 23.09 27.39
CA VAL A 782 124.41 24.02 28.23
C VAL A 782 125.18 24.59 29.42
N GLY A 783 126.35 24.04 29.75
CA GLY A 783 127.21 24.54 30.83
C GLY A 783 128.63 23.97 30.78
N GLY A 784 129.54 24.50 31.61
CA GLY A 784 130.90 23.96 31.74
C GLY A 784 131.93 24.50 30.76
N ASN A 785 131.54 25.42 29.88
CA ASN A 785 132.36 25.93 28.77
C ASN A 785 132.60 27.46 28.85
N PRO A 786 133.02 28.02 30.01
CA PRO A 786 133.10 29.47 30.21
C PRO A 786 134.08 30.16 29.26
N PHE A 787 135.10 29.43 28.80
CA PHE A 787 136.10 29.92 27.86
C PHE A 787 135.71 29.80 26.37
N LYS A 788 134.54 29.22 26.06
CA LYS A 788 134.07 28.91 24.69
C LYS A 788 135.14 28.17 23.87
N LEU A 789 135.71 27.13 24.47
CA LEU A 789 136.76 26.31 23.87
C LEU A 789 136.18 25.14 23.07
N PHE A 790 135.00 24.68 23.45
CA PHE A 790 134.36 23.51 22.87
C PHE A 790 133.08 23.91 22.12
N GLU A 791 132.76 23.18 21.07
CA GLU A 791 131.50 23.25 20.32
C GLU A 791 131.02 21.82 20.10
N ILE A 792 129.72 21.57 20.17
CA ILE A 792 129.13 20.27 19.87
C ILE A 792 128.36 20.38 18.56
N ASP A 793 128.52 19.39 17.69
CA ASP A 793 127.69 19.27 16.49
C ASP A 793 126.28 18.78 16.89
N PRO A 794 125.20 19.49 16.48
CA PRO A 794 123.87 19.30 17.05
C PRO A 794 123.17 18.00 16.64
N THR A 795 123.60 17.31 15.58
CA THR A 795 122.95 16.06 15.12
C THR A 795 123.83 14.83 15.33
N SER A 796 125.15 14.97 15.33
CA SER A 796 126.08 13.85 15.56
C SER A 796 126.62 13.75 17.00
N GLY A 797 126.31 14.73 17.87
CA GLY A 797 126.77 14.75 19.26
C GLY A 797 128.30 14.89 19.43
N VAL A 798 129.02 15.23 18.36
CA VAL A 798 130.49 15.30 18.34
C VAL A 798 130.97 16.62 18.95
N VAL A 799 131.63 16.54 20.09
CA VAL A 799 132.30 17.66 20.76
C VAL A 799 133.68 17.88 20.13
N SER A 800 133.95 19.10 19.67
CA SER A 800 135.23 19.50 19.05
C SER A 800 135.84 20.76 19.70
N LEU A 801 137.15 20.91 19.56
CA LEU A 801 137.93 22.05 20.06
C LEU A 801 137.92 23.22 19.06
N VAL A 802 137.26 24.33 19.38
CA VAL A 802 137.19 25.54 18.53
C VAL A 802 138.21 26.62 18.89
N GLY A 803 138.66 26.66 20.15
CA GLY A 803 139.65 27.64 20.63
C GLY A 803 141.08 27.12 20.64
N LYS A 804 142.08 27.99 20.43
CA LYS A 804 143.49 27.65 20.71
C LYS A 804 143.70 27.52 22.22
N LEU A 805 144.26 26.40 22.65
CA LEU A 805 144.58 26.13 24.05
C LEU A 805 145.79 26.98 24.51
N THR A 806 145.76 27.39 25.77
CA THR A 806 146.80 28.20 26.44
C THR A 806 146.93 27.74 27.89
N HIS A 807 148.02 28.09 28.60
CA HIS A 807 148.27 27.59 29.97
C HIS A 807 147.11 27.87 30.96
N LYS A 808 146.38 28.98 30.80
CA LYS A 808 145.16 29.32 31.58
C LYS A 808 143.93 28.45 31.28
N HIS A 809 144.09 27.39 30.48
CA HIS A 809 143.07 26.42 30.13
C HIS A 809 143.45 25.00 30.55
N TYR A 810 144.55 24.80 31.29
CA TYR A 810 145.06 23.47 31.66
C TYR A 810 144.34 22.91 32.90
N GLY A 811 144.10 21.60 32.92
CA GLY A 811 143.35 20.90 33.96
C GLY A 811 141.98 20.40 33.47
N LEU A 812 141.11 20.03 34.41
CA LEU A 812 139.80 19.46 34.10
C LEU A 812 138.79 20.54 33.64
N HIS A 813 138.07 20.23 32.58
CA HIS A 813 136.84 20.88 32.13
C HIS A 813 135.69 19.88 32.28
N ARG A 814 134.56 20.27 32.89
CA ARG A 814 133.33 19.45 32.93
C ARG A 814 132.29 20.14 32.05
N LEU A 815 132.09 19.67 30.83
CA LEU A 815 130.99 20.12 29.98
C LEU A 815 129.70 19.44 30.41
N VAL A 816 128.61 20.20 30.43
CA VAL A 816 127.25 19.69 30.60
C VAL A 816 126.61 19.71 29.22
N VAL A 817 126.31 18.54 28.68
CA VAL A 817 125.61 18.38 27.39
C VAL A 817 124.17 18.02 27.68
N GLN A 818 123.22 18.73 27.09
CA GLN A 818 121.82 18.33 27.04
C GLN A 818 121.57 17.64 25.70
N VAL A 819 120.94 16.47 25.74
CA VAL A 819 120.28 15.86 24.58
C VAL A 819 118.79 16.08 24.76
N ASN A 820 118.12 16.59 23.73
CA ASN A 820 116.66 16.70 23.68
C ASN A 820 116.16 16.07 22.39
N ASP A 821 114.95 15.52 22.42
CA ASP A 821 114.22 15.11 21.22
C ASP A 821 113.74 16.33 20.40
N SER A 822 113.00 16.08 19.33
CA SER A 822 112.34 17.12 18.53
C SER A 822 110.80 17.07 18.62
N GLY A 823 110.24 16.32 19.57
CA GLY A 823 108.80 16.18 19.76
C GLY A 823 108.16 17.28 20.63
N GLN A 824 106.89 17.08 20.99
CA GLN A 824 106.12 18.06 21.77
C GLN A 824 105.17 17.36 22.77
N PRO A 825 105.36 17.53 24.09
CA PRO A 825 106.39 18.34 24.75
C PRO A 825 107.79 17.70 24.62
N SER A 826 108.80 18.50 24.28
CA SER A 826 110.16 17.97 24.13
C SER A 826 110.76 17.56 25.48
N GLN A 827 111.24 16.32 25.56
CA GLN A 827 111.91 15.73 26.71
C GLN A 827 113.43 15.83 26.54
N SER A 828 114.18 15.71 27.64
CA SER A 828 115.64 15.86 27.59
C SER A 828 116.39 15.25 28.76
N THR A 829 117.62 14.83 28.48
CA THR A 829 118.55 14.21 29.43
C THR A 829 119.92 14.88 29.36
N THR A 830 120.57 15.07 30.51
CA THR A 830 121.90 15.69 30.57
C THR A 830 123.04 14.68 30.74
N ALA A 831 124.01 14.71 29.84
CA ALA A 831 125.29 13.98 29.93
C ALA A 831 126.40 14.86 30.52
N LEU A 832 127.38 14.25 31.19
CA LEU A 832 128.60 14.91 31.63
C LEU A 832 129.80 14.46 30.80
N VAL A 833 130.48 15.41 30.18
CA VAL A 833 131.68 15.17 29.35
C VAL A 833 132.89 15.81 30.03
N HIS A 834 133.75 14.97 30.60
CA HIS A 834 134.98 15.40 31.26
C HIS A 834 136.14 15.47 30.26
N VAL A 835 136.79 16.63 30.16
CA VAL A 835 137.93 16.88 29.27
C VAL A 835 139.11 17.37 30.10
N PHE A 836 140.20 16.60 30.13
CA PHE A 836 141.40 16.97 30.87
C PHE A 836 142.46 17.54 29.92
N VAL A 837 142.74 18.84 30.02
CA VAL A 837 143.70 19.54 29.16
C VAL A 837 145.08 19.53 29.80
N ASN A 838 145.98 18.66 29.32
CA ASN A 838 147.40 18.65 29.73
C ASN A 838 148.27 17.90 28.70
N GLU A 839 149.58 18.14 28.70
CA GLU A 839 150.51 17.45 27.77
C GLU A 839 150.54 15.93 27.99
N SER A 840 150.37 15.46 29.23
CA SER A 840 150.30 14.04 29.58
C SER A 840 149.55 13.79 30.89
N VAL A 841 149.13 12.55 31.12
CA VAL A 841 148.62 12.10 32.42
C VAL A 841 149.78 11.55 33.25
N SER A 842 150.41 12.41 34.05
CA SER A 842 151.50 12.02 34.95
C SER A 842 151.02 11.35 36.25
N ASN A 843 149.74 11.52 36.63
CA ASN A 843 149.11 10.79 37.74
C ASN A 843 147.58 10.70 37.56
N ALA A 844 147.06 9.55 37.14
CA ALA A 844 145.64 9.33 36.89
C ALA A 844 144.76 9.53 38.14
N THR A 845 145.23 9.10 39.31
CA THR A 845 144.45 9.19 40.58
C THR A 845 144.05 10.62 40.95
N VAL A 846 144.82 11.62 40.50
CA VAL A 846 144.49 13.04 40.69
C VAL A 846 143.33 13.44 39.77
N ILE A 847 143.31 12.97 38.52
CA ILE A 847 142.21 13.21 37.57
C ILE A 847 140.93 12.54 38.09
N ASP A 848 141.01 11.29 38.53
CA ASP A 848 139.87 10.56 39.11
C ASP A 848 139.30 11.30 40.34
N SER A 849 140.17 11.87 41.20
CA SER A 849 139.75 12.69 42.34
C SER A 849 139.09 14.02 41.91
N GLN A 850 139.54 14.63 40.80
CA GLN A 850 138.93 15.82 40.22
C GLN A 850 137.58 15.50 39.58
N ILE A 851 137.42 14.34 38.93
CA ILE A 851 136.17 13.86 38.35
C ILE A 851 135.16 13.52 39.46
N ALA A 852 135.58 12.78 40.49
CA ALA A 852 134.71 12.50 41.65
C ALA A 852 134.24 13.79 42.34
N ARG A 853 135.13 14.78 42.52
CA ARG A 853 134.74 16.11 43.01
C ARG A 853 133.79 16.83 42.06
N SER A 854 134.05 16.73 40.75
CA SER A 854 133.26 17.29 39.65
C SER A 854 131.85 16.69 39.53
N LEU A 855 131.65 15.46 40.00
CA LEU A 855 130.33 14.81 40.12
C LEU A 855 129.54 15.27 41.36
N HIS A 856 130.21 15.76 42.41
CA HIS A 856 129.55 16.25 43.63
C HIS A 856 129.36 17.79 43.68
N THR A 857 130.05 18.54 42.83
CA THR A 857 129.82 19.98 42.62
C THR A 857 128.54 20.26 41.82
N PRO A 858 127.71 21.25 42.19
CA PRO A 858 126.53 21.64 41.42
C PRO A 858 126.83 21.94 39.94
N LEU A 859 125.89 21.64 39.04
CA LEU A 859 126.04 21.90 37.59
C LEU A 859 126.17 23.40 37.27
N THR A 860 125.66 24.27 38.14
CA THR A 860 125.74 25.74 38.03
C THR A 860 127.15 26.31 38.29
N GLN A 861 128.09 25.50 38.77
CA GLN A 861 129.47 25.92 39.00
C GLN A 861 130.36 25.44 37.85
N ASP A 862 130.88 26.37 37.05
CA ASP A 862 131.85 26.05 36.00
C ASP A 862 133.14 25.49 36.60
N ILE A 863 133.64 24.40 36.02
CA ILE A 863 134.90 23.75 36.37
C ILE A 863 135.72 23.71 35.10
N ALA A 864 136.69 24.61 35.00
CA ALA A 864 137.54 24.78 33.83
C ALA A 864 138.88 25.43 34.22
N GLY A 865 139.99 24.71 34.01
CA GLY A 865 141.30 25.34 33.78
C GLY A 865 142.15 25.83 34.97
N ASP A 866 141.81 25.53 36.24
CA ASP A 866 142.69 25.86 37.39
C ASP A 866 142.50 24.93 38.62
N PRO A 867 143.54 24.19 39.06
CA PRO A 867 143.52 23.41 40.30
C PRO A 867 143.97 24.18 41.57
N SER A 868 144.23 25.49 41.47
CA SER A 868 145.01 26.28 42.45
C SER A 868 144.46 27.68 42.79
N TYR A 869 143.26 28.02 42.32
CA TYR A 869 142.62 29.35 42.28
C TYR A 869 142.58 30.22 43.56
N GLU A 870 142.83 29.67 44.75
CA GLU A 870 142.67 30.36 46.05
C GLU A 870 143.97 30.70 46.80
N ILE A 871 145.12 30.13 46.41
CA ILE A 871 146.32 30.10 47.28
C ILE A 871 147.01 31.48 47.44
N SER A 872 146.78 32.43 46.52
CA SER A 872 147.37 33.78 46.56
C SER A 872 146.61 34.78 47.44
N LYS A 873 145.28 34.64 47.61
CA LYS A 873 144.44 35.61 48.35
C LYS A 873 144.52 35.48 49.87
N GLN A 874 144.76 34.28 50.40
CA GLN A 874 144.77 34.06 51.84
C GLN A 874 145.97 34.71 52.55
N ARG A 875 147.14 34.79 51.90
CA ARG A 875 148.38 35.28 52.55
C ARG A 875 148.43 36.80 52.79
N LEU A 876 147.79 37.61 51.95
CA LEU A 876 147.75 39.07 52.15
C LEU A 876 146.82 39.45 53.32
N SER A 877 145.66 38.80 53.39
CA SER A 877 144.63 39.01 54.42
C SER A 877 145.15 38.73 55.84
N ILE A 878 145.96 37.68 56.00
CA ILE A 878 146.56 37.32 57.30
C ILE A 878 147.57 38.37 57.77
N VAL A 879 148.41 38.93 56.88
CA VAL A 879 149.39 39.97 57.26
C VAL A 879 148.69 41.26 57.72
N ILE A 880 147.64 41.68 57.01
CA ILE A 880 146.82 42.85 57.40
C ILE A 880 146.13 42.59 58.75
N GLY A 881 145.57 41.39 58.95
CA GLY A 881 144.94 40.98 60.21
C GLY A 881 145.90 40.96 61.40
N VAL A 882 147.14 40.49 61.22
CA VAL A 882 148.16 40.46 62.30
C VAL A 882 148.61 41.87 62.69
N VAL A 883 148.82 42.77 61.73
CA VAL A 883 149.21 44.17 62.03
C VAL A 883 148.06 44.90 62.75
N ALA A 884 146.81 44.72 62.30
CA ALA A 884 145.63 45.27 62.98
C ALA A 884 145.45 44.67 64.39
N GLY A 885 145.70 43.37 64.56
CA GLY A 885 145.64 42.67 65.85
C GLY A 885 146.67 43.19 66.86
N ILE A 886 147.92 43.39 66.44
CA ILE A 886 148.97 43.93 67.33
C ILE A 886 148.62 45.37 67.77
N MET A 887 148.18 46.22 66.83
CA MET A 887 147.80 47.60 67.16
C MET A 887 146.57 47.69 68.07
N THR A 888 145.57 46.81 67.87
CA THR A 888 144.38 46.76 68.75
C THR A 888 144.71 46.20 70.13
N VAL A 889 145.59 45.21 70.26
CA VAL A 889 146.06 44.72 71.58
C VAL A 889 146.82 45.80 72.35
N ILE A 890 147.70 46.58 71.68
CA ILE A 890 148.38 47.72 72.30
C ILE A 890 147.37 48.79 72.77
N LEU A 891 146.37 49.10 71.95
CA LEU A 891 145.30 50.04 72.30
C LEU A 891 144.48 49.54 73.50
N ILE A 892 144.13 48.25 73.53
CA ILE A 892 143.38 47.62 74.63
C ILE A 892 144.20 47.61 75.92
N ILE A 893 145.51 47.38 75.87
CA ILE A 893 146.38 47.47 77.06
C ILE A 893 146.40 48.90 77.61
N LEU A 894 146.54 49.92 76.76
CA LEU A 894 146.46 51.33 77.17
C LEU A 894 145.09 51.69 77.78
N ILE A 895 144.00 51.21 77.16
CA ILE A 895 142.64 51.43 77.65
C ILE A 895 142.41 50.72 78.99
N VAL A 896 142.92 49.50 79.20
CA VAL A 896 142.80 48.75 80.46
C VAL A 896 143.62 49.40 81.59
N VAL A 897 144.78 50.00 81.27
CA VAL A 897 145.56 50.80 82.24
C VAL A 897 144.80 52.07 82.65
N MET A 898 144.25 52.82 81.69
CA MET A 898 143.44 54.02 81.98
C MET A 898 142.13 53.67 82.73
N ALA A 899 141.44 52.60 82.33
CA ALA A 899 140.20 52.14 82.96
C ALA A 899 140.39 51.62 84.40
N ARG A 900 141.62 51.29 84.80
CA ARG A 900 141.95 51.00 86.21
C ARG A 900 142.20 52.24 87.07
N TYR A 901 142.42 53.42 86.49
CA TYR A 901 142.74 54.63 87.25
C TYR A 901 141.50 55.33 87.85
N CYS A 902 140.36 55.33 87.15
CA CYS A 902 139.16 56.06 87.57
C CYS A 902 137.88 55.19 87.64
N ARG A 903 137.67 54.49 88.77
CA ARG A 903 136.32 54.04 89.18
C ARG A 903 135.49 55.24 89.62
N SER A 904 134.26 55.44 89.09
CA SER A 904 133.07 55.93 89.82
C SER A 904 131.91 56.39 88.91
N LYS A 905 130.65 56.24 89.39
CA LYS A 905 129.39 56.94 89.02
C LYS A 905 128.68 56.66 87.67
N ASN A 906 127.53 56.00 87.81
CA ASN A 906 126.17 56.43 87.41
C ASN A 906 125.80 56.85 85.95
N LYS A 907 124.88 56.03 85.39
CA LYS A 907 123.51 56.39 84.92
C LYS A 907 123.27 57.34 83.73
N ASN A 908 122.40 56.83 82.82
CA ASN A 908 121.42 57.50 81.95
C ASN A 908 121.95 58.34 80.75
N GLY A 909 121.26 58.27 79.59
CA GLY A 909 121.44 59.27 78.50
C GLY A 909 121.12 58.81 77.06
N TYR A 910 119.85 58.86 76.70
CA TYR A 910 119.18 58.79 75.37
C TYR A 910 119.94 59.05 74.03
N GLU A 911 119.43 58.31 73.01
CA GLU A 911 119.06 58.73 71.64
C GLU A 911 120.00 58.72 70.40
N ALA A 912 119.34 58.35 69.28
CA ALA A 912 119.64 58.51 67.84
C ALA A 912 120.92 57.86 67.23
N GLY A 913 120.85 57.15 66.10
CA GLY A 913 119.69 56.61 65.36
C GLY A 913 119.93 56.36 63.86
N LYS A 914 119.11 55.48 63.26
CA LYS A 914 119.07 55.05 61.82
C LYS A 914 120.25 54.16 61.37
N LYS A 915 120.08 53.24 60.41
CA LYS A 915 118.90 52.86 59.60
C LYS A 915 118.90 51.35 59.33
N ASP A 916 117.72 50.76 59.20
CA ASP A 916 117.49 49.32 59.37
C ASP A 916 117.49 48.49 58.07
N HIS A 917 117.55 47.16 58.25
CA HIS A 917 117.42 46.12 57.23
C HIS A 917 115.96 45.66 57.04
N GLU A 918 115.71 45.05 55.88
CA GLU A 918 114.83 43.90 55.55
C GLU A 918 113.53 43.55 56.33
N ASP A 919 112.55 43.12 55.52
CA ASP A 919 111.75 41.88 55.66
C ASP A 919 110.33 41.76 56.31
N PHE A 920 109.54 40.97 55.57
CA PHE A 920 108.51 39.97 55.92
C PHE A 920 107.05 40.27 56.37
N PHE A 921 106.16 39.45 55.77
CA PHE A 921 104.90 38.82 56.27
C PHE A 921 103.55 39.60 56.42
N THR A 922 102.67 39.42 55.40
CA THR A 922 101.20 39.06 55.50
C THR A 922 100.19 40.05 56.19
N PRO A 923 98.87 39.75 56.29
CA PRO A 923 97.90 39.38 55.22
C PRO A 923 96.54 40.13 55.28
N GLN A 924 95.74 40.08 54.17
CA GLN A 924 94.25 40.23 54.08
C GLN A 924 93.52 41.48 54.65
N PRO A 925 92.36 41.92 54.07
CA PRO A 925 91.04 41.44 54.51
C PRO A 925 89.89 41.43 53.45
N HIS A 926 88.68 41.03 53.89
CA HIS A 926 87.36 41.04 53.22
C HIS A 926 86.86 42.49 52.83
N ASP A 927 85.73 42.76 52.13
CA ASP A 927 84.37 42.21 52.24
C ASP A 927 83.34 42.75 51.18
N LYS A 928 82.12 42.19 51.17
CA LYS A 928 80.78 42.73 50.76
C LYS A 928 80.14 42.41 49.38
N SER A 929 79.09 41.59 49.50
CA SER A 929 78.00 41.25 48.58
C SER A 929 77.18 42.39 47.92
N LYS A 930 76.55 42.12 46.75
CA LYS A 930 75.06 42.13 46.53
C LYS A 930 74.63 41.78 45.08
N LYS A 931 73.40 41.23 44.94
CA LYS A 931 72.57 41.13 43.69
C LYS A 931 71.44 42.19 43.76
N PRO A 932 70.85 42.74 42.67
CA PRO A 932 69.81 42.02 41.89
C PRO A 932 69.50 42.46 40.41
N LYS A 933 68.65 41.65 39.75
CA LYS A 933 67.62 41.96 38.71
C LYS A 933 67.92 42.81 37.43
N LYS A 934 67.88 42.08 36.29
CA LYS A 934 66.87 42.16 35.18
C LYS A 934 66.92 43.28 34.09
N ASP A 935 66.56 42.82 32.87
CA ASP A 935 65.90 43.50 31.71
C ASP A 935 66.70 43.99 30.46
N LYS A 936 66.16 43.56 29.30
CA LYS A 936 66.11 44.16 27.93
C LYS A 936 67.37 44.47 27.09
N LYS A 937 67.46 43.72 25.97
CA LYS A 937 67.75 44.12 24.56
C LYS A 937 68.36 45.51 24.30
N ASN A 938 69.50 45.55 23.58
CA ASN A 938 69.49 46.06 22.19
C ASN A 938 70.71 45.64 21.32
N LYS A 939 70.61 45.93 20.01
CA LYS A 939 71.67 45.85 18.97
C LYS A 939 72.83 46.85 19.28
N LYS A 940 74.02 46.84 18.67
CA LYS A 940 74.40 46.50 17.28
C LYS A 940 75.95 46.40 17.10
N SER A 941 76.41 45.43 16.29
CA SER A 941 77.67 45.38 15.48
C SER A 941 78.92 46.25 15.83
N LYS A 942 80.10 45.59 15.94
CA LYS A 942 81.26 45.78 15.02
C LYS A 942 82.36 44.72 15.24
N GLN A 943 82.88 44.18 14.13
CA GLN A 943 84.11 43.37 13.98
C GLN A 943 85.32 44.33 13.75
N PRO A 944 86.63 43.93 13.66
CA PRO A 944 87.13 42.75 12.91
C PRO A 944 88.49 42.10 13.35
N LEU A 945 89.02 41.18 12.50
CA LEU A 945 90.42 40.69 12.32
C LEU A 945 91.11 39.97 13.53
N TYR A 946 91.65 38.73 13.49
CA TYR A 946 92.05 37.72 12.46
C TYR A 946 93.53 37.73 12.02
N SER A 947 94.30 36.75 12.50
CA SER A 947 95.49 36.08 11.91
C SER A 947 95.67 34.72 12.64
N SER A 948 96.40 33.69 12.20
CA SER A 948 97.27 33.44 11.03
C SER A 948 97.35 31.90 10.82
N ILE A 949 97.28 31.30 9.61
CA ILE A 949 98.30 31.21 8.53
C ILE A 949 99.49 30.30 8.94
N VAL A 950 99.95 29.29 8.18
CA VAL A 950 99.55 28.71 6.87
C VAL A 950 100.16 27.29 6.71
N THR A 951 99.83 26.47 5.70
CA THR A 951 100.62 26.22 4.45
C THR A 951 99.74 25.52 3.39
N VAL A 952 100.30 24.94 2.31
CA VAL A 952 99.89 25.30 0.94
C VAL A 952 100.25 24.25 -0.14
N GLU A 953 99.85 24.54 -1.40
CA GLU A 953 100.26 23.91 -2.68
C GLU A 953 99.63 22.55 -3.11
N ALA A 954 99.41 22.25 -4.41
CA ALA A 954 99.74 22.99 -5.64
C ALA A 954 98.75 22.78 -6.83
N SER A 955 98.73 23.76 -7.74
CA SER A 955 98.45 23.64 -9.20
C SER A 955 97.06 23.24 -9.75
N LYS A 956 96.70 23.86 -10.90
CA LYS A 956 95.57 23.50 -11.79
C LYS A 956 96.11 22.95 -13.12
N PRO A 957 95.28 22.25 -13.92
CA PRO A 957 95.33 22.33 -15.39
C PRO A 957 94.18 23.19 -15.98
N ASN A 958 94.18 23.38 -17.31
CA ASN A 958 93.30 24.30 -18.04
C ASN A 958 93.12 23.87 -19.53
N GLY A 959 92.00 24.20 -20.18
CA GLY A 959 91.68 23.85 -21.58
C GLY A 959 90.96 22.50 -21.74
N GLN A 960 89.92 22.28 -22.57
CA GLN A 960 89.56 22.69 -23.95
C GLN A 960 90.06 21.76 -25.07
N ARG A 961 89.14 21.00 -25.69
CA ARG A 961 88.96 20.71 -27.14
C ARG A 961 87.68 19.86 -27.32
N TYR A 962 86.71 20.26 -28.14
CA TYR A 962 86.59 20.15 -29.62
C TYR A 962 86.33 18.73 -30.15
N ASP A 963 85.10 18.46 -30.58
CA ASP A 963 84.72 18.19 -31.99
C ASP A 963 83.20 17.90 -32.11
N SER A 964 82.57 17.69 -33.27
CA SER A 964 82.55 18.41 -34.56
C SER A 964 81.61 17.68 -35.56
N VAL A 965 81.01 18.42 -36.49
CA VAL A 965 80.35 17.99 -37.76
C VAL A 965 79.06 17.12 -37.77
N ASN A 966 78.08 17.60 -38.55
CA ASN A 966 77.10 16.88 -39.39
C ASN A 966 76.00 15.96 -38.80
N GLU A 967 74.98 15.49 -39.56
CA GLU A 967 74.10 16.04 -40.65
C GLU A 967 73.26 14.87 -41.23
N LYS A 968 72.09 15.17 -41.82
CA LYS A 968 71.24 14.34 -42.72
C LYS A 968 70.34 13.25 -42.10
N LEU A 969 69.03 13.43 -42.38
CA LEU A 969 68.06 12.55 -43.08
C LEU A 969 67.92 11.06 -42.67
N SER A 970 66.74 10.43 -42.74
CA SER A 970 65.38 10.79 -43.21
C SER A 970 64.32 10.12 -42.27
N ASP A 971 62.99 10.26 -42.36
CA ASP A 971 62.12 10.47 -43.53
C ASP A 971 60.79 11.19 -43.26
N SER A 972 60.20 11.75 -44.32
CA SER A 972 58.83 12.29 -44.40
C SER A 972 58.50 12.64 -45.86
N PRO A 973 57.35 12.20 -46.40
CA PRO A 973 56.34 13.18 -46.83
C PRO A 973 54.88 12.65 -46.59
N SER A 974 53.77 13.35 -46.83
CA SER A 974 53.52 14.60 -47.57
C SER A 974 52.34 15.42 -46.99
N MET A 975 52.61 16.72 -46.75
CA MET A 975 52.03 17.89 -47.42
C MET A 975 50.49 18.06 -47.59
N GLY A 976 49.97 19.20 -47.09
CA GLY A 976 48.61 19.69 -47.39
C GLY A 976 48.24 21.02 -46.70
N ARG A 977 48.57 22.18 -47.31
CA ARG A 977 48.12 23.51 -46.83
C ARG A 977 46.78 23.90 -47.45
N TYR A 978 45.81 24.40 -46.66
CA TYR A 978 45.32 25.80 -46.76
C TYR A 978 44.19 26.18 -45.75
N ARG A 979 44.21 27.44 -45.28
CA ARG A 979 43.09 28.28 -44.79
C ARG A 979 42.11 27.76 -43.68
N SER A 980 42.49 28.04 -42.43
CA SER A 980 41.81 29.02 -41.54
C SER A 980 40.28 29.22 -41.63
N VAL A 981 39.52 28.69 -40.66
CA VAL A 981 38.30 29.28 -40.07
C VAL A 981 38.23 28.94 -38.56
N ASN A 982 37.83 29.92 -37.72
CA ASN A 982 37.34 29.85 -36.32
C ASN A 982 37.96 28.85 -35.29
N GLY A 983 38.85 29.37 -34.43
CA GLY A 983 38.49 29.72 -33.03
C GLY A 983 38.29 28.63 -31.96
N GLY A 984 39.33 28.42 -31.13
CA GLY A 984 39.24 27.84 -29.77
C GLY A 984 39.49 26.32 -29.66
N PRO A 985 39.61 25.76 -28.43
CA PRO A 985 39.62 26.42 -27.11
C PRO A 985 41.03 26.54 -26.49
N GLY A 986 41.13 27.18 -25.32
CA GLY A 986 42.32 27.15 -24.45
C GLY A 986 41.92 26.89 -23.00
N SER A 987 42.81 26.28 -22.23
CA SER A 987 42.54 25.75 -20.88
C SER A 987 43.70 26.04 -19.91
N PRO A 988 43.47 26.05 -18.58
CA PRO A 988 42.27 26.47 -17.86
C PRO A 988 42.57 27.55 -16.80
N ASP A 989 41.54 28.19 -16.26
CA ASP A 989 41.60 29.07 -15.09
C ASP A 989 40.73 28.49 -13.97
N LEU A 990 41.23 28.44 -12.72
CA LEU A 990 40.46 27.94 -11.57
C LEU A 990 41.10 28.30 -10.21
N ALA A 991 40.57 29.33 -9.54
CA ALA A 991 40.93 29.62 -8.15
C ALA A 991 39.87 30.46 -7.39
N ARG A 992 38.92 29.81 -6.66
CA ARG A 992 38.25 30.39 -5.47
C ARG A 992 37.20 29.48 -4.79
N HIS A 993 37.14 29.61 -3.45
CA HIS A 993 35.97 29.40 -2.57
C HIS A 993 35.35 27.98 -2.42
N TYR A 994 34.70 27.61 -1.30
CA TYR A 994 34.93 27.91 0.13
C TYR A 994 34.20 26.86 1.02
N LYS A 995 34.38 26.95 2.34
CA LYS A 995 33.92 25.99 3.38
C LYS A 995 32.42 25.67 3.41
N SER A 996 32.09 24.48 3.94
CA SER A 996 30.85 24.19 4.68
C SER A 996 31.15 23.38 5.96
N SER A 997 30.27 23.45 6.98
CA SER A 997 30.38 22.70 8.24
C SER A 997 29.05 22.68 9.00
N SER A 998 28.70 21.56 9.62
CA SER A 998 27.39 21.26 10.23
C SER A 998 27.10 21.98 11.56
N PRO A 999 25.81 22.03 11.97
CA PRO A 999 25.48 21.84 13.38
C PRO A 999 24.24 20.94 13.65
N LEU A 1000 24.12 20.48 14.89
CA LEU A 1000 22.99 19.72 15.47
C LEU A 1000 22.00 20.65 16.23
N PRO A 1001 20.77 20.21 16.57
CA PRO A 1001 19.74 21.04 17.19
C PRO A 1001 19.89 21.22 18.72
N THR A 1002 19.14 22.15 19.32
CA THR A 1002 19.03 22.37 20.77
C THR A 1002 17.66 22.96 21.13
N VAL A 1003 17.14 22.68 22.33
CA VAL A 1003 15.78 23.04 22.81
C VAL A 1003 15.84 24.01 23.98
N GLN A 1004 15.01 25.08 23.99
CA GLN A 1004 14.42 25.67 25.22
C GLN A 1004 13.25 26.64 24.93
N LEU A 1005 12.65 27.21 25.99
CA LEU A 1005 11.21 27.56 26.08
C LEU A 1005 10.88 29.07 26.14
N HIS A 1006 9.83 29.49 25.40
CA HIS A 1006 8.79 30.50 25.76
C HIS A 1006 9.20 31.96 26.14
N PRO A 1007 8.28 32.96 26.28
CA PRO A 1007 6.81 32.97 26.07
C PRO A 1007 6.26 34.13 25.17
N GLN A 1008 4.92 34.20 25.08
CA GLN A 1008 4.02 35.34 24.75
C GLN A 1008 3.31 35.39 23.37
N SER A 1009 2.13 36.04 23.40
CA SER A 1009 1.06 36.15 22.39
C SER A 1009 0.47 37.60 22.46
N PRO A 1010 -0.57 38.08 21.73
CA PRO A 1010 -1.61 37.42 20.90
C PRO A 1010 -1.81 38.03 19.47
N THR A 1011 -2.84 37.62 18.70
CA THR A 1011 -4.12 38.36 18.50
C THR A 1011 -5.14 37.51 17.68
N ALA A 1012 -6.46 37.76 17.83
CA ALA A 1012 -7.59 36.99 17.25
C ALA A 1012 -7.98 37.38 15.80
N GLY A 1013 -8.94 36.76 15.08
CA GLY A 1013 -9.98 35.75 15.38
C GLY A 1013 -10.56 35.13 14.08
N LYS A 1014 -11.72 34.46 14.00
CA LYS A 1014 -12.93 34.42 14.87
C LYS A 1014 -13.59 33.02 14.95
N LYS A 1015 -14.34 32.84 16.04
CA LYS A 1015 -15.25 31.75 16.47
C LYS A 1015 -16.27 31.23 15.43
N HIS A 1016 -16.67 29.96 15.62
CA HIS A 1016 -18.02 29.57 16.08
C HIS A 1016 -17.90 28.47 17.17
N GLN A 1017 -18.95 28.21 17.97
CA GLN A 1017 -18.82 27.49 19.27
C GLN A 1017 -20.14 26.87 19.80
N ALA A 1018 -20.12 25.57 20.14
CA ALA A 1018 -21.01 24.81 21.07
C ALA A 1018 -20.29 23.45 21.36
N VAL A 1019 -20.10 22.92 22.59
CA VAL A 1019 -21.06 22.45 23.63
C VAL A 1019 -21.77 21.15 23.15
N GLN A 1020 -21.76 20.00 23.85
CA GLN A 1020 -21.74 19.73 25.31
C GLN A 1020 -20.98 18.43 25.74
N ASP A 1021 -21.18 17.99 26.99
CA ASP A 1021 -20.37 17.04 27.77
C ASP A 1021 -20.74 15.52 27.70
N LEU A 1022 -19.87 14.70 28.31
CA LEU A 1022 -20.04 13.30 28.78
C LEU A 1022 -21.13 13.19 29.91
N PRO A 1023 -21.64 12.01 30.41
CA PRO A 1023 -20.87 10.80 30.81
C PRO A 1023 -21.64 9.42 30.72
N PRO A 1024 -21.61 8.40 31.65
CA PRO A 1024 -21.10 7.05 31.28
C PRO A 1024 -21.88 5.78 31.74
N ALA A 1025 -21.41 4.59 31.29
CA ALA A 1025 -21.76 3.19 31.69
C ALA A 1025 -20.76 2.20 31.03
N ASN A 1026 -20.67 0.86 31.24
CA ASN A 1026 -20.80 -0.11 32.36
C ASN A 1026 -20.28 -1.51 31.87
N THR A 1027 -19.98 -2.59 32.62
CA THR A 1027 -19.40 -2.82 33.98
C THR A 1027 -19.21 -4.36 34.20
N PHE A 1028 -17.98 -4.85 34.48
CA PHE A 1028 -17.59 -6.26 34.86
C PHE A 1028 -17.83 -7.35 33.77
N VAL A 1029 -17.27 -8.59 33.78
CA VAL A 1029 -16.48 -9.48 34.69
C VAL A 1029 -15.31 -10.09 33.84
N GLY A 1030 -14.05 -10.36 34.25
CA GLY A 1030 -13.50 -11.41 35.15
C GLY A 1030 -13.60 -12.86 34.57
N ALA A 1031 -12.61 -13.78 34.67
CA ALA A 1031 -11.22 -13.76 35.17
C ALA A 1031 -10.43 -15.05 34.75
N GLY A 1032 -9.09 -15.05 34.91
CA GLY A 1032 -8.19 -16.25 34.91
C GLY A 1032 -7.67 -16.75 33.54
N ASP A 1033 -6.46 -17.34 33.41
CA ASP A 1033 -5.34 -17.46 34.35
C ASP A 1033 -3.96 -17.67 33.63
N ASN A 1034 -2.93 -16.97 34.11
CA ASN A 1034 -1.49 -17.30 34.29
C ASN A 1034 -0.71 -18.09 33.19
N ILE A 1035 0.32 -17.52 32.51
CA ILE A 1035 1.71 -17.22 32.96
C ILE A 1035 2.62 -18.48 32.99
N SER A 1036 3.55 -18.66 32.02
CA SER A 1036 5.00 -18.29 32.03
C SER A 1036 5.89 -19.30 32.80
N ILE A 1037 7.21 -19.49 32.64
CA ILE A 1037 8.37 -18.69 32.13
C ILE A 1037 9.28 -19.61 31.24
N GLY A 1038 10.38 -19.08 30.67
CA GLY A 1038 11.54 -19.87 30.16
C GLY A 1038 12.36 -20.55 31.29
N SER A 1039 13.65 -20.88 31.14
CA SER A 1039 14.64 -20.67 30.08
C SER A 1039 15.84 -21.66 30.24
N ASP A 1040 16.91 -21.49 29.44
CA ASP A 1040 18.31 -21.91 29.71
C ASP A 1040 18.77 -23.39 29.58
N HIS A 1041 19.36 -23.68 28.41
CA HIS A 1041 20.74 -24.16 28.17
C HIS A 1041 21.43 -25.31 28.96
N CYS A 1042 22.24 -26.07 28.19
CA CYS A 1042 23.35 -26.95 28.60
C CYS A 1042 22.99 -28.27 29.33
N SER A 1043 23.74 -29.38 29.20
CA SER A 1043 24.91 -29.70 28.34
C SER A 1043 25.07 -31.23 28.13
N GLU A 1044 26.07 -31.65 27.35
CA GLU A 1044 26.35 -33.03 26.94
C GLU A 1044 26.89 -33.95 28.07
N TYR A 1045 26.53 -35.23 28.10
CA TYR A 1045 27.33 -36.34 27.51
C TYR A 1045 26.64 -37.72 27.69
N SER A 1046 27.21 -38.78 27.11
CA SER A 1046 26.55 -40.08 26.89
C SER A 1046 26.97 -41.20 27.86
N CYS A 1047 26.10 -42.22 27.99
CA CYS A 1047 26.45 -43.58 28.43
C CYS A 1047 25.48 -44.62 27.83
N GLN A 1048 25.85 -45.90 27.89
CA GLN A 1048 25.32 -46.96 27.01
C GLN A 1048 24.38 -47.96 27.71
N THR A 1049 23.38 -48.48 26.99
CA THR A 1049 23.11 -49.92 26.66
C THR A 1049 21.65 -50.08 26.22
N ASN A 1050 21.27 -50.58 25.03
CA ASN A 1050 21.65 -51.76 24.25
C ASN A 1050 20.94 -53.06 24.69
N ASN A 1051 19.91 -53.48 23.94
CA ASN A 1051 19.67 -54.90 23.71
C ASN A 1051 18.99 -55.18 22.35
N LYS A 1052 19.15 -56.41 21.84
CA LYS A 1052 18.85 -56.79 20.44
C LYS A 1052 17.61 -57.67 20.32
N TYR A 1053 17.02 -57.70 19.12
CA TYR A 1053 16.81 -58.96 18.40
C TYR A 1053 16.87 -58.73 16.88
N SER A 1054 17.10 -59.79 16.10
CA SER A 1054 17.36 -59.75 14.66
C SER A 1054 16.98 -61.09 14.03
N LYS A 1055 16.56 -61.09 12.74
CA LYS A 1055 16.88 -62.17 11.79
C LYS A 1055 16.57 -61.85 10.32
N GLN A 1056 17.57 -62.10 9.48
CA GLN A 1056 17.58 -62.59 8.07
C GLN A 1056 16.78 -61.80 6.98
N VAL A 1057 17.32 -61.40 5.81
CA VAL A 1057 18.23 -62.04 4.79
C VAL A 1057 17.46 -63.08 3.96
N ASP A 1058 17.41 -63.06 2.60
CA ASP A 1058 18.54 -62.94 1.65
C ASP A 1058 18.22 -62.34 0.23
N THR A 1059 19.29 -62.16 -0.57
CA THR A 1059 19.55 -61.94 -2.04
C THR A 1059 18.48 -62.23 -3.14
N MET A 1060 18.56 -61.85 -4.45
CA MET A 1060 19.64 -61.35 -5.37
C MET A 1060 19.10 -60.70 -6.70
N GLN A 1061 19.89 -59.81 -7.35
CA GLN A 1061 20.28 -59.70 -8.82
C GLN A 1061 19.37 -60.20 -10.01
N THR A 1062 19.30 -59.66 -11.26
CA THR A 1062 19.91 -58.50 -12.01
C THR A 1062 19.14 -58.14 -13.33
N THR A 1063 19.56 -57.10 -14.09
CA THR A 1063 19.32 -56.78 -15.56
C THR A 1063 17.88 -56.43 -16.03
N LYS A 1064 17.60 -55.34 -16.79
CA LYS A 1064 17.92 -54.91 -18.19
C LYS A 1064 17.33 -55.83 -19.30
N SER A 1065 16.73 -55.38 -20.43
CA SER A 1065 16.38 -54.01 -20.92
C SER A 1065 15.55 -54.03 -22.24
N LEU A 1066 14.69 -53.00 -22.48
CA LEU A 1066 14.06 -52.52 -23.74
C LEU A 1066 13.33 -53.51 -24.69
N GLY A 1067 12.04 -53.25 -24.97
CA GLY A 1067 11.20 -53.91 -26.00
C GLY A 1067 10.03 -53.00 -26.44
N HIS A 1068 9.49 -53.18 -27.65
CA HIS A 1068 8.60 -52.19 -28.33
C HIS A 1068 7.83 -52.79 -29.55
N ILE A 1069 6.81 -52.07 -30.10
CA ILE A 1069 6.13 -52.29 -31.42
C ILE A 1069 5.22 -53.58 -31.53
N GLU A 1070 4.02 -53.64 -32.13
CA GLU A 1070 3.14 -52.72 -32.90
C GLU A 1070 1.60 -52.98 -32.74
N GLU A 1071 0.74 -52.53 -33.68
CA GLU A 1071 -0.73 -52.27 -33.56
C GLU A 1071 -1.73 -53.29 -34.23
N SER A 1072 -3.01 -52.86 -34.35
CA SER A 1072 -4.07 -53.19 -35.35
C SER A 1072 -5.18 -54.24 -35.00
N CYS A 1073 -6.48 -54.09 -35.37
CA CYS A 1073 -7.28 -52.95 -35.92
C CYS A 1073 -8.82 -53.27 -35.93
N LYS A 1074 -9.68 -52.28 -36.29
CA LYS A 1074 -11.12 -52.30 -36.72
C LYS A 1074 -12.21 -52.31 -35.60
N MET A 1075 -13.08 -51.29 -35.49
CA MET A 1075 -14.25 -50.84 -36.32
C MET A 1075 -15.55 -51.64 -36.03
N ASN A 1076 -16.79 -51.09 -36.03
CA ASN A 1076 -17.32 -50.02 -36.91
C ASN A 1076 -18.68 -49.37 -36.46
N VAL A 1077 -18.94 -48.10 -36.84
CA VAL A 1077 -20.27 -47.49 -37.21
C VAL A 1077 -21.39 -47.41 -36.11
N TYR A 1078 -22.39 -46.50 -36.09
CA TYR A 1078 -22.91 -45.45 -37.01
C TYR A 1078 -23.21 -44.08 -36.29
N ALA A 1079 -24.25 -43.31 -36.70
CA ALA A 1079 -24.51 -41.91 -36.27
C ALA A 1079 -25.98 -41.41 -36.49
N ARG A 1080 -26.20 -40.09 -36.22
CA ARG A 1080 -27.44 -39.25 -36.26
C ARG A 1080 -28.23 -39.25 -34.94
N LYS A 1081 -28.74 -38.11 -34.46
CA LYS A 1081 -29.18 -36.90 -35.19
C LYS A 1081 -28.62 -35.61 -34.59
#